data_AF-A0A8T7BQ69-F1
#
_entry.id   AF-A0A8T7BQ69-F1
#
_cell.length_a   1.000
_cell.length_b   1.000
_cell.length_c   1.000
_cell.angle_alpha   90.00
_cell.angle_beta   90.00
_cell.angle_gamma   90.00
#
_symmetry.space_group_name_H-M   'P 1'
#
loop_
_entity.id
_entity.type
_entity.pdbx_description
1 polymer ?
#
loop_
_entity_poly.entity_id
_entity_poly.type
_entity_poly.pdbx_seq_one_letter_code
_entity_poly.pdbx_strand_id
1 'polypeptide(L)'
;MAVLGSILFNRTLKQFLKCNDLESDKGVGLIKKISQSAGESMEKLLETIATVDQPHSGVLKEICIEYARGSNQDQLLESLESDATQIRSAAADILARSDRVHPGILFKRLQETDVSKTEIIDILESRKKTLRPEQFINNAVKLDKSNANRLIELAADSDLAFDFEGFSLDPASIESPSIKIMLLRYFAGLPQAEAATVIGKFLTDKNKTIVIEALKSLRSMNTAFDASVVLPYIESMSGAELEMAIEIICKQANAELIPKLAAWTTGNSDDLRQLFINLTVEHATELSLEKFLLRLDQQEWWGKDQAVKCLLRSSDGKLAKIARPLINHRDEFVRTTAEQLAAHEYDLSDIESVAETALHENWQVREKAIAMLGRSGKREALGMLNNVLEHWPESATNVLRAVAELGFSKGLEITFNCLKMSEAAIQREALKTIERLTTKQHAQKVRDNIIRRLPKMQTVVLDTAEQVVDQLTGEYHLKELDLNTREFFRGNVPGSELTVELGHEATQKLSEPDLKNAVRNIEELKENDIWMERFRILREVGRGAMGRVMLAEDEMVGEQLILKFMHPELTADGASRERFLREVKYSRKVSHPNVIRIHDMLFKDNLCAISMEYFISRGIDDLLKEKKSFQPKEGLDILYQVAEGMSAAHKQEVIHRDLKPSNILINDAGLAKVVDFGIASASSNTDSTLTKTGSIIGTPAYLSPERAKGLDAHYRCDIYALGIIAYCMFVGHLPYKGEPMAILFQHLEGNAIEPHEANGSIPIKLSELIQKMMAVDAKDRIQTMDDVCAEINNVRKKLKI
;
A
#
# COMPACT_ATOMS: atom_id res chain seq x y z
N MET A 1 83.38 -27.27 12.87
CA MET A 1 83.42 -25.90 12.30
C MET A 1 82.55 -24.94 13.10
N ALA A 2 81.26 -25.23 13.33
CA ALA A 2 80.35 -24.37 14.12
C ALA A 2 80.85 -23.97 15.54
N VAL A 3 81.44 -24.90 16.30
CA VAL A 3 81.99 -24.62 17.65
C VAL A 3 83.16 -23.63 17.63
N LEU A 4 84.04 -23.73 16.62
CA LEU A 4 85.16 -22.79 16.42
C LEU A 4 84.66 -21.41 15.99
N GLY A 5 83.61 -21.35 15.16
CA GLY A 5 82.94 -20.11 14.75
C GLY A 5 82.35 -19.35 15.94
N SER A 6 81.60 -20.02 16.82
CA SER A 6 81.01 -19.41 18.02
C SER A 6 82.07 -18.86 19.01
N ILE A 7 83.19 -19.56 19.19
CA ILE A 7 84.29 -19.09 20.05
C ILE A 7 84.95 -17.82 19.48
N LEU A 8 85.20 -17.80 18.17
CA LEU A 8 85.77 -16.64 17.47
C LEU A 8 84.81 -15.44 17.49
N PHE A 9 83.52 -15.68 17.32
CA PHE A 9 82.48 -14.66 17.42
C PHE A 9 82.44 -14.04 18.82
N ASN A 10 82.35 -14.86 19.87
CA ASN A 10 82.34 -14.39 21.27
C ASN A 10 83.61 -13.60 21.64
N ARG A 11 84.77 -14.01 21.12
CA ARG A 11 86.03 -13.26 21.33
C ARG A 11 86.00 -11.90 20.63
N THR A 12 85.48 -11.85 19.41
CA THR A 12 85.36 -10.61 18.62
C THR A 12 84.36 -9.66 19.25
N LEU A 13 83.22 -10.17 19.72
CA LEU A 13 82.20 -9.40 20.43
C LEU A 13 82.77 -8.80 21.73
N LYS A 14 83.52 -9.57 22.53
CA LYS A 14 84.22 -9.03 23.72
C LYS A 14 85.25 -7.96 23.40
N GLN A 15 85.92 -8.02 22.24
CA GLN A 15 86.86 -6.99 21.81
C GLN A 15 86.13 -5.72 21.35
N PHE A 16 84.98 -5.88 20.69
CA PHE A 16 84.10 -4.79 20.29
C PHE A 16 83.58 -4.02 21.51
N LEU A 17 83.06 -4.70 22.53
CA LEU A 17 82.55 -4.06 23.76
C LEU A 17 83.62 -3.33 24.61
N LYS A 18 84.91 -3.53 24.31
CA LYS A 18 86.03 -2.81 24.96
C LYS A 18 86.56 -1.66 24.09
N CYS A 19 85.98 -1.43 22.92
CA CYS A 19 86.44 -0.44 21.97
C CYS A 19 85.73 0.89 22.21
N ASN A 20 86.42 1.86 22.81
CA ASN A 20 85.81 3.16 23.12
C ASN A 20 85.50 4.00 21.87
N ASP A 21 86.25 3.81 20.78
CA ASP A 21 86.07 4.52 19.51
C ASP A 21 85.68 3.52 18.41
N LEU A 22 84.39 3.51 18.07
CA LEU A 22 83.79 2.64 17.06
C LEU A 22 84.06 3.10 15.62
N GLU A 23 84.50 4.35 15.42
CA GLU A 23 84.82 4.93 14.11
C GLU A 23 86.28 4.70 13.71
N SER A 24 87.14 4.34 14.67
CA SER A 24 88.53 3.96 14.41
C SER A 24 88.66 2.74 13.45
N ASP A 25 89.78 2.61 12.74
CA ASP A 25 90.08 1.45 11.87
C ASP A 25 89.88 0.10 12.60
N LYS A 26 90.20 0.07 13.90
CA LYS A 26 90.00 -1.10 14.75
C LYS A 26 88.51 -1.35 15.03
N GLY A 27 87.74 -0.30 15.33
CA GLY A 27 86.28 -0.36 15.52
C GLY A 27 85.57 -0.87 14.28
N VAL A 28 85.80 -0.24 13.12
CA VAL A 28 85.25 -0.64 11.82
C VAL A 28 85.63 -2.08 11.47
N GLY A 29 86.89 -2.47 11.72
CA GLY A 29 87.35 -3.85 11.50
C GLY A 29 86.64 -4.89 12.37
N LEU A 30 86.28 -4.54 13.61
CA LEU A 30 85.50 -5.41 14.51
C LEU A 30 84.04 -5.49 14.08
N ILE A 31 83.41 -4.37 13.70
CA ILE A 31 82.03 -4.31 13.18
C ILE A 31 81.89 -5.22 11.95
N LYS A 32 82.83 -5.14 11.01
CA LYS A 32 82.83 -5.98 9.80
C LYS A 32 82.90 -7.48 10.12
N LYS A 33 83.72 -7.87 11.10
CA LYS A 33 83.84 -9.27 11.54
C LYS A 33 82.58 -9.76 12.26
N ILE A 34 81.94 -8.90 13.07
CA ILE A 34 80.68 -9.23 13.72
C ILE A 34 79.58 -9.39 12.67
N SER A 35 79.47 -8.46 11.71
CA SER A 35 78.50 -8.54 10.62
C SER A 35 78.64 -9.84 9.81
N GLN A 36 79.86 -10.27 9.46
CA GLN A 36 80.10 -11.52 8.72
C GLN A 36 79.62 -12.80 9.41
N SER A 37 79.46 -12.79 10.73
CA SER A 37 79.03 -13.95 11.51
C SER A 37 77.70 -13.72 12.24
N ALA A 38 77.08 -12.55 12.07
CA ALA A 38 75.85 -12.17 12.75
C ALA A 38 74.68 -13.10 12.41
N GLY A 39 74.63 -13.58 11.16
CA GLY A 39 73.58 -14.45 10.67
C GLY A 39 73.49 -15.82 11.37
N GLU A 40 74.54 -16.28 12.05
CA GLU A 40 74.56 -17.54 12.82
C GLU A 40 74.49 -17.31 14.34
N SER A 41 74.35 -16.06 14.80
CA SER A 41 74.49 -15.70 16.23
C SER A 41 73.52 -14.61 16.70
N MET A 42 72.31 -14.55 16.11
CA MET A 42 71.30 -13.53 16.41
C MET A 42 70.88 -13.51 17.89
N GLU A 43 70.63 -14.67 18.50
CA GLU A 43 70.27 -14.78 19.92
C GLU A 43 71.31 -14.11 20.84
N LYS A 44 72.59 -14.40 20.60
CA LYS A 44 73.69 -13.82 21.38
C LYS A 44 73.81 -12.31 21.18
N LEU A 45 73.53 -11.82 19.98
CA LEU A 45 73.49 -10.39 19.69
C LEU A 45 72.37 -9.71 20.48
N LEU A 46 71.15 -10.29 20.50
CA LEU A 46 70.02 -9.76 21.25
C LEU A 46 70.27 -9.71 22.77
N GLU A 47 70.82 -10.77 23.34
CA GLU A 47 71.25 -10.78 24.76
C GLU A 47 72.29 -9.68 25.06
N THR A 48 73.19 -9.43 24.11
CA THR A 48 74.24 -8.43 24.27
C THR A 48 73.67 -7.02 24.15
N ILE A 49 72.80 -6.76 23.17
CA ILE A 49 72.11 -5.47 22.98
C ILE A 49 71.36 -5.05 24.25
N ALA A 50 70.77 -6.01 24.97
CA ALA A 50 70.03 -5.79 26.22
C ALA A 50 70.90 -5.29 27.40
N THR A 51 72.23 -5.45 27.34
CA THR A 51 73.12 -5.24 28.51
C THR A 51 74.19 -4.17 28.30
N VAL A 52 74.27 -3.56 27.12
CA VAL A 52 75.36 -2.65 26.70
C VAL A 52 74.91 -1.20 26.60
N ASP A 53 75.87 -0.28 26.52
CA ASP A 53 75.66 1.15 26.34
C ASP A 53 75.13 1.50 24.94
N GLN A 54 74.53 2.69 24.82
CA GLN A 54 73.83 3.15 23.61
C GLN A 54 74.67 3.09 22.32
N PRO A 55 75.95 3.50 22.29
CA PRO A 55 76.76 3.47 21.06
C PRO A 55 76.95 2.05 20.52
N HIS A 56 77.30 1.09 21.40
CA HIS A 56 77.49 -0.31 21.01
C HIS A 56 76.16 -0.97 20.67
N SER A 57 75.12 -0.70 21.47
CA SER A 57 73.75 -1.20 21.22
C SER A 57 73.24 -0.78 19.84
N GLY A 58 73.42 0.49 19.46
CA GLY A 58 73.01 1.03 18.17
C GLY A 58 73.66 0.30 16.99
N VAL A 59 74.98 0.11 17.03
CA VAL A 59 75.71 -0.60 15.97
C VAL A 59 75.26 -2.07 15.84
N LEU A 60 75.08 -2.77 16.98
CA LEU A 60 74.62 -4.15 16.94
C LEU A 60 73.20 -4.26 16.39
N LYS A 61 72.30 -3.31 16.69
CA LYS A 61 70.96 -3.26 16.11
C LYS A 61 70.99 -3.08 14.59
N GLU A 62 71.84 -2.20 14.06
CA GLU A 62 72.00 -2.05 12.59
C GLU A 62 72.41 -3.36 11.92
N ILE A 63 73.38 -4.07 12.53
CA ILE A 63 73.79 -5.39 12.03
C ILE A 63 72.61 -6.37 12.06
N CYS A 64 71.85 -6.42 13.15
CA CYS A 64 70.69 -7.32 13.24
C CYS A 64 69.61 -6.99 12.19
N ILE A 65 69.37 -5.71 11.89
CA ILE A 65 68.44 -5.27 10.83
C ILE A 65 68.88 -5.81 9.47
N GLU A 66 70.17 -5.76 9.14
CA GLU A 66 70.71 -6.32 7.89
C GLU A 66 70.43 -7.83 7.77
N TYR A 67 70.48 -8.58 8.86
CA TYR A 67 70.31 -10.04 8.83
C TYR A 67 68.89 -10.52 9.17
N ALA A 68 67.92 -9.62 9.32
CA ALA A 68 66.52 -9.94 9.65
C ALA A 68 65.73 -10.58 8.48
N ARG A 69 66.15 -11.77 8.03
CA ARG A 69 65.50 -12.59 6.98
C ARG A 69 65.61 -14.08 7.31
N GLY A 70 64.71 -14.90 6.78
CA GLY A 70 64.76 -16.36 6.94
C GLY A 70 64.74 -16.79 8.40
N SER A 71 65.62 -17.70 8.80
CA SER A 71 65.71 -18.22 10.18
C SER A 71 65.94 -17.14 11.24
N ASN A 72 66.62 -16.05 10.89
CA ASN A 72 66.89 -14.95 11.83
C ASN A 72 65.67 -14.08 12.08
N GLN A 73 64.75 -14.00 11.10
CA GLN A 73 63.46 -13.37 11.32
C GLN A 73 62.64 -14.17 12.33
N ASP A 74 62.64 -15.50 12.22
CA ASP A 74 61.89 -16.36 13.14
C ASP A 74 62.44 -16.23 14.57
N GLN A 75 63.77 -16.18 14.74
CA GLN A 75 64.41 -15.92 16.03
C GLN A 75 64.07 -14.54 16.62
N LEU A 76 63.98 -13.50 15.80
CA LEU A 76 63.55 -12.16 16.25
C LEU A 76 62.09 -12.17 16.71
N LEU A 77 61.22 -12.93 16.03
CA LEU A 77 59.81 -13.07 16.40
C LEU A 77 59.64 -13.90 17.68
N GLU A 78 60.35 -15.02 17.82
CA GLU A 78 60.39 -15.81 19.07
C GLU A 78 60.91 -14.98 20.25
N SER A 79 61.85 -14.06 20.00
CA SER A 79 62.39 -13.17 21.04
C SER A 79 61.36 -12.18 21.60
N LEU A 80 60.22 -11.96 20.91
CA LEU A 80 59.09 -11.18 21.45
C LEU A 80 58.34 -11.93 22.56
N GLU A 81 58.53 -13.24 22.69
CA GLU A 81 57.96 -14.07 23.76
C GLU A 81 58.90 -14.20 24.98
N SER A 82 60.13 -13.70 24.89
CA SER A 82 61.13 -13.80 25.96
C SER A 82 60.62 -13.16 27.26
N ASP A 83 60.82 -13.77 28.42
CA ASP A 83 60.49 -13.16 29.72
C ASP A 83 61.30 -11.87 30.00
N ALA A 84 62.47 -11.72 29.36
CA ALA A 84 63.35 -10.59 29.54
C ALA A 84 62.89 -9.35 28.74
N THR A 85 62.34 -8.34 29.42
CA THR A 85 61.83 -7.10 28.81
C THR A 85 62.85 -6.39 27.90
N GLN A 86 64.13 -6.44 28.25
CA GLN A 86 65.19 -5.80 27.47
C GLN A 86 65.44 -6.52 26.13
N ILE A 87 65.32 -7.86 26.10
CA ILE A 87 65.45 -8.66 24.88
C ILE A 87 64.24 -8.43 23.98
N ARG A 88 63.02 -8.46 24.54
CA ARG A 88 61.79 -8.14 23.80
C ARG A 88 61.86 -6.75 23.16
N SER A 89 62.23 -5.72 23.94
CA SER A 89 62.35 -4.35 23.45
C SER A 89 63.42 -4.19 22.36
N ALA A 90 64.55 -4.89 22.48
CA ALA A 90 65.58 -4.91 21.45
C ALA A 90 65.09 -5.56 20.15
N ALA A 91 64.42 -6.71 20.24
CA ALA A 91 63.83 -7.39 19.10
C ALA A 91 62.74 -6.53 18.42
N ALA A 92 61.88 -5.89 19.21
CA ALA A 92 60.84 -4.99 18.71
C ALA A 92 61.42 -3.78 17.95
N ASP A 93 62.47 -3.14 18.47
CA ASP A 93 63.14 -2.02 17.80
C ASP A 93 63.78 -2.45 16.46
N ILE A 94 64.43 -3.62 16.42
CA ILE A 94 64.99 -4.19 15.19
C ILE A 94 63.87 -4.47 14.16
N LEU A 95 62.76 -5.07 14.59
CA LEU A 95 61.63 -5.38 13.72
C LEU A 95 60.90 -4.13 13.22
N ALA A 96 60.81 -3.08 14.04
CA ALA A 96 60.20 -1.81 13.68
C ALA A 96 60.97 -1.09 12.57
N ARG A 97 62.30 -1.22 12.57
CA ARG A 97 63.20 -0.55 11.63
C ARG A 97 63.54 -1.41 10.40
N SER A 98 63.23 -2.71 10.42
CA SER A 98 63.52 -3.64 9.33
C SER A 98 62.43 -3.66 8.26
N ASP A 99 62.80 -3.31 7.03
CA ASP A 99 61.97 -3.48 5.83
C ASP A 99 61.99 -4.93 5.30
N ARG A 100 62.89 -5.77 5.81
CA ARG A 100 63.16 -7.13 5.33
C ARG A 100 62.15 -8.16 5.83
N VAL A 101 61.47 -7.87 6.94
CA VAL A 101 60.46 -8.75 7.54
C VAL A 101 59.10 -8.44 6.94
N HIS A 102 58.42 -9.45 6.40
CA HIS A 102 57.11 -9.26 5.81
C HIS A 102 56.05 -8.94 6.88
N PRO A 103 55.32 -7.80 6.79
CA PRO A 103 54.37 -7.39 7.83
C PRO A 103 53.22 -8.37 8.10
N GLY A 104 52.83 -9.16 7.09
CA GLY A 104 51.78 -10.18 7.24
C GLY A 104 52.04 -11.19 8.37
N ILE A 105 53.31 -11.43 8.71
CA ILE A 105 53.67 -12.32 9.82
C ILE A 105 53.36 -11.66 11.17
N LEU A 106 53.62 -10.36 11.32
CA LEU A 106 53.26 -9.60 12.52
C LEU A 106 51.74 -9.61 12.76
N PHE A 107 50.94 -9.45 11.70
CA PHE A 107 49.49 -9.58 11.81
C PHE A 107 49.02 -10.98 12.22
N LYS A 108 49.71 -12.04 11.78
CA LYS A 108 49.42 -13.40 12.22
C LYS A 108 49.70 -13.58 13.72
N ARG A 109 50.82 -13.03 14.20
CA ARG A 109 51.23 -13.07 15.61
C ARG A 109 50.27 -12.35 16.55
N LEU A 110 49.53 -11.33 16.09
CA LEU A 110 48.51 -10.65 16.91
C LEU A 110 47.39 -11.59 17.41
N GLN A 111 47.20 -12.75 16.78
CA GLN A 111 46.20 -13.75 17.15
C GLN A 111 46.72 -14.76 18.18
N GLU A 112 48.03 -14.77 18.44
CA GLU A 112 48.66 -15.66 19.42
C GLU A 112 48.47 -15.11 20.84
N THR A 113 48.40 -16.00 21.83
CA THR A 113 48.03 -15.66 23.22
C THR A 113 49.21 -15.27 24.10
N ASP A 114 50.39 -15.71 23.71
CA ASP A 114 51.68 -15.62 24.40
C ASP A 114 52.51 -14.39 24.00
N VAL A 115 52.09 -13.66 22.96
CA VAL A 115 52.82 -12.50 22.46
C VAL A 115 52.24 -11.17 22.96
N SER A 116 53.12 -10.20 23.25
CA SER A 116 52.72 -8.83 23.58
C SER A 116 52.09 -8.13 22.37
N LYS A 117 50.76 -8.07 22.33
CA LYS A 117 50.01 -7.36 21.27
C LYS A 117 50.39 -5.89 21.19
N THR A 118 50.66 -5.25 22.33
CA THR A 118 51.09 -3.84 22.40
C THR A 118 52.39 -3.63 21.63
N GLU A 119 53.41 -4.47 21.87
CA GLU A 119 54.70 -4.36 21.19
C GLU A 119 54.56 -4.61 19.68
N ILE A 120 53.75 -5.60 19.27
CA ILE A 120 53.48 -5.82 17.84
C ILE A 120 52.80 -4.60 17.20
N ILE A 121 51.83 -4.00 17.88
CA ILE A 121 51.14 -2.80 17.36
C ILE A 121 52.13 -1.63 17.25
N ASP A 122 53.07 -1.45 18.19
CA ASP A 122 54.10 -0.41 18.14
C ASP A 122 55.08 -0.62 16.95
N ILE A 123 55.41 -1.88 16.65
CA ILE A 123 56.19 -2.25 15.46
C ILE A 123 55.42 -1.91 14.18
N LEU A 124 54.13 -2.24 14.13
CA LEU A 124 53.26 -1.94 12.99
C LEU A 124 53.08 -0.43 12.79
N GLU A 125 52.93 0.33 13.89
CA GLU A 125 52.85 1.79 13.90
C GLU A 125 54.10 2.42 13.28
N SER A 126 55.28 1.95 13.67
CA SER A 126 56.56 2.39 13.11
C SER A 126 56.67 2.15 11.61
N ARG A 127 55.95 1.14 11.10
CA ARG A 127 55.95 0.73 9.68
C ARG A 127 54.71 1.20 8.91
N LYS A 128 53.85 2.04 9.51
CA LYS A 128 52.52 2.39 8.98
C LYS A 128 52.52 2.91 7.54
N LYS A 129 53.57 3.63 7.12
CA LYS A 129 53.71 4.16 5.75
C LYS A 129 53.75 3.09 4.65
N THR A 130 54.09 1.85 5.00
CA THR A 130 54.19 0.72 4.05
C THR A 130 52.98 -0.21 4.12
N LEU A 131 52.07 0.03 5.06
CA LEU A 131 50.95 -0.84 5.37
C LEU A 131 49.65 -0.20 4.92
N ARG A 132 48.79 -1.01 4.32
CA ARG A 132 47.50 -0.53 3.85
C ARG A 132 46.46 -0.56 4.97
N PRO A 133 45.53 0.41 5.01
CA PRO A 133 44.57 0.53 6.10
C PRO A 133 43.66 -0.69 6.28
N GLU A 134 43.27 -1.37 5.20
CA GLU A 134 42.44 -2.58 5.26
C GLU A 134 43.12 -3.75 5.98
N GLN A 135 44.46 -3.80 6.00
CA GLN A 135 45.20 -4.81 6.75
C GLN A 135 45.04 -4.62 8.26
N PHE A 136 45.03 -3.37 8.73
CA PHE A 136 44.77 -3.06 10.13
C PHE A 136 43.33 -3.42 10.51
N ILE A 137 42.35 -3.03 9.68
CA ILE A 137 40.93 -3.30 9.94
C ILE A 137 40.63 -4.81 9.99
N ASN A 138 41.16 -5.60 9.06
CA ASN A 138 40.97 -7.06 9.02
C ASN A 138 41.51 -7.78 10.26
N ASN A 139 42.48 -7.19 10.96
CA ASN A 139 43.05 -7.77 12.18
C ASN A 139 42.46 -7.15 13.45
N ALA A 140 42.03 -5.89 13.43
CA ALA A 140 41.38 -5.22 14.55
C ALA A 140 40.13 -5.97 15.05
N VAL A 141 39.34 -6.52 14.12
CA VAL A 141 38.11 -7.26 14.43
C VAL A 141 38.32 -8.53 15.26
N LYS A 142 39.55 -9.04 15.33
CA LYS A 142 39.91 -10.28 16.04
C LYS A 142 40.51 -10.02 17.43
N LEU A 143 40.63 -8.75 17.82
CA LEU A 143 41.31 -8.34 19.06
C LEU A 143 40.31 -7.86 20.11
N ASP A 144 40.81 -7.68 21.34
CA ASP A 144 40.07 -6.98 22.38
C ASP A 144 39.91 -5.49 22.04
N LYS A 145 38.99 -4.83 22.73
CA LYS A 145 38.62 -3.43 22.48
C LYS A 145 39.81 -2.47 22.46
N SER A 146 40.77 -2.62 23.38
CA SER A 146 41.88 -1.68 23.52
C SER A 146 42.82 -1.78 22.32
N ASN A 147 43.21 -3.00 21.96
CA ASN A 147 44.11 -3.25 20.84
C ASN A 147 43.42 -3.00 19.48
N ALA A 148 42.13 -3.30 19.36
CA ALA A 148 41.34 -2.96 18.18
C ALA A 148 41.29 -1.44 17.96
N ASN A 149 41.17 -0.63 19.03
CA ASN A 149 41.18 0.83 18.92
C ASN A 149 42.47 1.35 18.32
N ARG A 150 43.62 0.88 18.81
CA ARG A 150 44.92 1.28 18.29
C ARG A 150 45.08 0.93 16.80
N LEU A 151 44.67 -0.27 16.39
CA LEU A 151 44.73 -0.63 14.97
C LEU A 151 43.80 0.21 14.09
N ILE A 152 42.61 0.57 14.57
CA ILE A 152 41.69 1.43 13.83
C ILE A 152 42.22 2.87 13.75
N GLU A 153 42.85 3.39 14.80
CA GLU A 153 43.55 4.68 14.78
C GLU A 153 44.70 4.67 13.77
N LEU A 154 45.51 3.61 13.73
CA LEU A 154 46.56 3.45 12.71
C LEU A 154 45.99 3.40 11.28
N ALA A 155 44.81 2.80 11.10
CA ALA A 155 44.13 2.79 9.81
C ALA A 155 43.60 4.19 9.44
N ALA A 156 43.19 4.99 10.42
CA ALA A 156 42.70 6.37 10.22
C ALA A 156 43.84 7.35 9.93
N ASP A 157 45.01 7.13 10.51
CA ASP A 157 46.23 7.90 10.30
C ASP A 157 46.98 7.53 9.01
N SER A 158 46.47 6.60 8.21
CA SER A 158 47.13 6.16 6.98
C SER A 158 46.94 7.18 5.86
N ASP A 159 48.04 7.54 5.18
CA ASP A 159 48.01 8.38 3.98
C ASP A 159 47.55 7.60 2.72
N LEU A 160 47.44 6.27 2.82
CA LEU A 160 47.02 5.40 1.72
C LEU A 160 45.49 5.31 1.68
N ALA A 161 44.91 5.34 0.47
CA ALA A 161 43.49 5.12 0.29
C ALA A 161 43.08 3.69 0.70
N PHE A 162 41.88 3.55 1.25
CA PHE A 162 41.34 2.24 1.62
C PHE A 162 41.00 1.44 0.36
N ASP A 163 41.53 0.24 0.27
CA ASP A 163 41.23 -0.67 -0.84
C ASP A 163 39.99 -1.51 -0.51
N PHE A 164 38.86 -1.13 -1.11
CA PHE A 164 37.63 -1.91 -0.99
C PHE A 164 37.62 -3.14 -1.90
N GLU A 165 38.53 -3.23 -2.88
CA GLU A 165 38.58 -4.35 -3.83
C GLU A 165 39.08 -5.61 -3.11
N GLY A 166 38.19 -6.58 -2.91
CA GLY A 166 38.49 -7.80 -2.14
C GLY A 166 38.37 -7.64 -0.62
N PHE A 167 38.03 -6.46 -0.10
CA PHE A 167 37.69 -6.28 1.31
C PHE A 167 36.27 -6.78 1.59
N SER A 168 36.14 -7.74 2.51
CA SER A 168 34.84 -8.21 2.98
C SER A 168 34.83 -8.31 4.49
N LEU A 169 33.92 -7.54 5.08
CA LEU A 169 33.60 -7.61 6.50
C LEU A 169 32.20 -8.21 6.68
N ASP A 170 32.10 -9.21 7.55
CA ASP A 170 30.84 -9.74 8.05
C ASP A 170 30.59 -9.23 9.46
N PRO A 171 29.62 -8.31 9.68
CA PRO A 171 29.28 -7.82 11.01
C PRO A 171 28.90 -8.92 12.01
N ALA A 172 28.40 -10.07 11.53
CA ALA A 172 28.04 -11.18 12.39
C ALA A 172 29.26 -11.87 13.03
N SER A 173 30.43 -11.80 12.40
CA SER A 173 31.66 -12.39 12.94
C SER A 173 32.31 -11.54 14.05
N ILE A 174 31.81 -10.33 14.29
CA ILE A 174 32.36 -9.41 15.30
C ILE A 174 31.52 -9.55 16.57
N GLU A 175 32.09 -10.12 17.62
CA GLU A 175 31.35 -10.32 18.88
C GLU A 175 31.14 -9.01 19.65
N SER A 176 32.15 -8.14 19.67
CA SER A 176 32.16 -6.93 20.50
C SER A 176 31.36 -5.78 19.88
N PRO A 177 30.28 -5.29 20.54
CA PRO A 177 29.51 -4.14 20.06
C PRO A 177 30.34 -2.85 20.02
N SER A 178 31.32 -2.70 20.92
CA SER A 178 32.20 -1.53 20.93
C SER A 178 33.06 -1.45 19.67
N ILE A 179 33.58 -2.59 19.21
CA ILE A 179 34.39 -2.66 17.98
C ILE A 179 33.54 -2.33 16.76
N LYS A 180 32.30 -2.83 16.69
CA LYS A 180 31.34 -2.47 15.63
C LYS A 180 31.12 -0.97 15.53
N ILE A 181 30.87 -0.30 16.66
CA ILE A 181 30.68 1.16 16.72
C ILE A 181 31.94 1.91 16.23
N MET A 182 33.13 1.45 16.62
CA MET A 182 34.38 2.08 16.20
C MET A 182 34.60 1.94 14.69
N LEU A 183 34.31 0.77 14.12
CA LEU A 183 34.37 0.54 12.67
C LEU A 183 33.36 1.39 11.91
N LEU A 184 32.14 1.51 12.40
CA LEU A 184 31.11 2.35 11.80
C LEU A 184 31.57 3.82 11.69
N ARG A 185 32.15 4.36 12.76
CA ARG A 185 32.72 5.72 12.78
C ARG A 185 33.91 5.87 11.85
N TYR A 186 34.78 4.86 11.81
CA TYR A 186 35.92 4.83 10.89
C TYR A 186 35.45 4.90 9.43
N PHE A 187 34.56 4.01 9.02
CA PHE A 187 34.06 3.97 7.65
C PHE A 187 33.28 5.25 7.28
N ALA A 188 32.55 5.86 8.21
CA ALA A 188 31.86 7.13 7.97
C ALA A 188 32.81 8.29 7.66
N GLY A 189 34.04 8.23 8.17
CA GLY A 189 35.08 9.23 7.92
C GLY A 189 35.81 9.08 6.58
N LEU A 190 35.62 7.96 5.87
CA LEU A 190 36.31 7.73 4.60
C LEU A 190 35.68 8.55 3.46
N PRO A 191 36.48 9.14 2.56
CA PRO A 191 36.00 9.93 1.42
C PRO A 191 35.56 9.06 0.22
N GLN A 192 35.17 7.80 0.45
CA GLN A 192 34.86 6.80 -0.58
C GLN A 192 33.40 6.32 -0.45
N ALA A 193 32.66 6.24 -1.55
CA ALA A 193 31.23 5.90 -1.54
C ALA A 193 30.98 4.43 -1.14
N GLU A 194 31.94 3.55 -1.44
CA GLU A 194 31.94 2.13 -1.12
C GLU A 194 31.83 1.87 0.38
N ALA A 195 32.30 2.81 1.21
CA ALA A 195 32.19 2.75 2.66
C ALA A 195 30.71 2.64 3.12
N ALA A 196 29.78 3.29 2.41
CA ALA A 196 28.36 3.22 2.72
C ALA A 196 27.81 1.79 2.56
N THR A 197 28.33 1.02 1.61
CA THR A 197 27.94 -0.39 1.41
C THR A 197 28.41 -1.26 2.59
N VAL A 198 29.61 -0.99 3.11
CA VAL A 198 30.12 -1.69 4.29
C VAL A 198 29.32 -1.32 5.53
N ILE A 199 29.01 -0.04 5.75
CA ILE A 199 28.17 0.43 6.85
C ILE A 199 26.76 -0.17 6.76
N GLY A 200 26.19 -0.25 5.55
CA GLY A 200 24.85 -0.82 5.30
C GLY A 200 24.70 -2.26 5.80
N LYS A 201 25.77 -3.06 5.78
CA LYS A 201 25.76 -4.43 6.33
C LYS A 201 25.44 -4.48 7.84
N PHE A 202 25.71 -3.40 8.58
CA PHE A 202 25.41 -3.32 10.02
C PHE A 202 23.93 -3.03 10.29
N LEU A 203 23.11 -2.69 9.28
CA LEU A 203 21.67 -2.47 9.45
C LEU A 203 20.90 -3.77 9.76
N THR A 204 21.49 -4.94 9.47
CA THR A 204 20.93 -6.26 9.86
C THR A 204 21.27 -6.70 11.27
N ASP A 205 22.00 -5.89 12.05
CA ASP A 205 22.46 -6.30 13.37
C ASP A 205 21.29 -6.48 14.34
N LYS A 206 21.34 -7.55 15.15
CA LYS A 206 20.32 -7.82 16.18
C LYS A 206 20.31 -6.75 17.27
N ASN A 207 21.43 -6.05 17.47
CA ASN A 207 21.54 -4.98 18.45
C ASN A 207 21.11 -3.64 17.84
N LYS A 208 19.94 -3.16 18.27
CA LYS A 208 19.35 -1.86 17.90
C LYS A 208 20.33 -0.68 18.02
N THR A 209 21.22 -0.68 19.02
CA THR A 209 22.22 0.38 19.19
C THR A 209 23.21 0.44 18.03
N ILE A 210 23.57 -0.72 17.46
CA ILE A 210 24.45 -0.81 16.30
C ILE A 210 23.75 -0.30 15.04
N VAL A 211 22.48 -0.68 14.86
CA VAL A 211 21.65 -0.19 13.74
C VAL A 211 21.52 1.34 13.79
N ILE A 212 21.23 1.91 14.96
CA ILE A 212 21.17 3.36 15.16
C ILE A 212 22.51 4.04 14.86
N GLU A 213 23.63 3.48 15.33
CA GLU A 213 24.95 4.03 15.05
C GLU A 213 25.31 3.92 13.55
N ALA A 214 24.89 2.86 12.88
CA ALA A 214 25.09 2.69 11.43
C ALA A 214 24.30 3.75 10.64
N LEU A 215 23.05 4.01 11.00
CA LEU A 215 22.26 5.11 10.41
C LEU A 215 22.91 6.48 10.65
N LYS A 216 23.37 6.75 11.89
CA LYS A 216 24.10 8.00 12.19
C LYS A 216 25.36 8.14 11.34
N SER A 217 26.09 7.04 11.17
CA SER A 217 27.32 6.96 10.38
C SER A 217 27.05 7.30 8.91
N LEU A 218 26.05 6.66 8.29
CA LEU A 218 25.59 6.99 6.93
C LEU A 218 25.16 8.45 6.79
N ARG A 219 24.41 8.96 7.77
CA ARG A 219 23.92 10.35 7.77
C ARG A 219 25.05 11.38 7.84
N SER A 220 26.12 11.07 8.59
CA SER A 220 27.30 11.93 8.74
C SER A 220 28.25 11.90 7.55
N MET A 221 28.12 10.95 6.62
CA MET A 221 28.97 10.92 5.43
C MET A 221 28.77 12.19 4.59
N ASN A 222 29.90 12.78 4.19
CA ASN A 222 29.95 13.95 3.31
C ASN A 222 30.07 13.55 1.83
N THR A 223 30.54 12.34 1.55
CA THR A 223 30.63 11.77 0.20
C THR A 223 29.25 11.34 -0.26
N ALA A 224 28.92 11.60 -1.53
CA ALA A 224 27.70 11.09 -2.14
C ALA A 224 27.78 9.57 -2.31
N PHE A 225 26.71 8.85 -1.98
CA PHE A 225 26.66 7.39 -2.12
C PHE A 225 25.27 6.89 -2.52
N ASP A 226 25.20 5.63 -2.93
CA ASP A 226 23.95 4.98 -3.31
C ASP A 226 23.07 4.69 -2.08
N ALA A 227 22.04 5.51 -1.87
CA ALA A 227 21.12 5.39 -0.74
C ALA A 227 20.32 4.07 -0.72
N SER A 228 20.35 3.28 -1.81
CA SER A 228 19.64 2.01 -1.86
C SER A 228 20.13 0.98 -0.83
N VAL A 229 21.31 1.20 -0.22
CA VAL A 229 21.81 0.40 0.92
C VAL A 229 20.86 0.43 2.13
N VAL A 230 20.00 1.45 2.26
CA VAL A 230 19.05 1.58 3.38
C VAL A 230 17.70 0.96 3.05
N LEU A 231 17.31 0.95 1.78
CA LEU A 231 15.96 0.55 1.33
C LEU A 231 15.50 -0.80 1.90
N PRO A 232 16.27 -1.91 1.82
CA PRO A 232 15.81 -3.23 2.28
C PRO A 232 15.36 -3.30 3.74
N TYR A 233 15.73 -2.32 4.55
CA TYR A 233 15.49 -2.32 5.99
C TYR A 233 14.31 -1.44 6.42
N ILE A 234 13.78 -0.60 5.51
CA ILE A 234 12.74 0.38 5.83
C ILE A 234 11.51 -0.28 6.47
N GLU A 235 11.04 -1.42 5.96
CA GLU A 235 9.86 -2.10 6.52
C GLU A 235 10.07 -2.62 7.95
N SER A 236 11.33 -2.90 8.32
CA SER A 236 11.68 -3.39 9.66
C SER A 236 11.93 -2.28 10.68
N MET A 237 12.08 -1.03 10.22
CA MET A 237 12.41 0.13 11.05
C MET A 237 11.15 0.79 11.60
N SER A 238 11.27 1.40 12.79
CA SER A 238 10.18 2.18 13.38
C SER A 238 10.68 3.39 14.17
N GLY A 239 9.84 4.41 14.28
CA GLY A 239 10.17 5.65 15.02
C GLY A 239 11.42 6.34 14.47
N ALA A 240 12.39 6.60 15.35
CA ALA A 240 13.62 7.34 15.02
C ALA A 240 14.51 6.65 13.97
N GLU A 241 14.47 5.32 13.87
CA GLU A 241 15.23 4.58 12.85
C GLU A 241 14.73 4.92 11.44
N LEU A 242 13.42 4.88 11.27
CA LEU A 242 12.76 5.18 10.00
C LEU A 242 12.95 6.65 9.61
N GLU A 243 12.86 7.57 10.58
CA GLU A 243 13.11 9.00 10.35
C GLU A 243 14.53 9.26 9.83
N MET A 244 15.55 8.69 10.48
CA MET A 244 16.94 8.80 10.01
C MET A 244 17.15 8.13 8.64
N ALA A 245 16.53 6.98 8.39
CA ALA A 245 16.61 6.31 7.10
C ALA A 245 16.04 7.18 5.98
N ILE A 246 14.88 7.80 6.21
CA ILE A 246 14.25 8.74 5.28
C ILE A 246 15.14 9.97 5.05
N GLU A 247 15.70 10.57 6.11
CA GLU A 247 16.63 11.70 6.00
C GLU A 247 17.85 11.36 5.10
N ILE A 248 18.44 10.17 5.29
CA ILE A 248 19.57 9.70 4.48
C ILE A 248 19.16 9.58 3.02
N ILE A 249 18.01 8.96 2.76
CA ILE A 249 17.49 8.75 1.40
C ILE A 249 17.24 10.07 0.69
N CYS A 250 16.59 11.02 1.36
CA CYS A 250 16.35 12.36 0.81
C CYS A 250 17.66 13.12 0.56
N LYS A 251 18.62 13.07 1.49
CA LYS A 251 19.92 13.75 1.35
C LYS A 251 20.75 13.20 0.19
N GLN A 252 20.66 11.90 -0.08
CA GLN A 252 21.47 11.18 -1.08
C GLN A 252 20.68 10.88 -2.37
N ALA A 253 19.48 11.43 -2.52
CA ALA A 253 18.62 11.17 -3.67
C ALA A 253 19.26 11.65 -4.98
N ASN A 254 19.28 10.76 -5.98
CA ASN A 254 19.82 11.03 -7.30
C ASN A 254 19.09 10.19 -8.37
N ALA A 255 19.42 10.41 -9.64
CA ALA A 255 18.77 9.71 -10.75
C ALA A 255 18.97 8.17 -10.72
N GLU A 256 20.07 7.67 -10.15
CA GLU A 256 20.34 6.23 -10.06
C GLU A 256 19.50 5.52 -9.00
N LEU A 257 19.09 6.26 -7.97
CA LEU A 257 18.20 5.76 -6.93
C LEU A 257 16.78 5.53 -7.45
N ILE A 258 16.30 6.39 -8.36
CA ILE A 258 14.90 6.43 -8.79
C ILE A 258 14.37 5.05 -9.22
N PRO A 259 15.01 4.29 -10.12
CA PRO A 259 14.50 2.97 -10.49
C PRO A 259 14.40 1.98 -9.31
N LYS A 260 15.17 2.16 -8.25
CA LYS A 260 15.19 1.29 -7.06
C LYS A 260 14.01 1.60 -6.12
N LEU A 261 13.39 2.77 -6.25
CA LEU A 261 12.22 3.17 -5.47
C LEU A 261 10.92 2.53 -5.96
N ALA A 262 10.87 1.98 -7.18
CA ALA A 262 9.64 1.45 -7.78
C ALA A 262 8.87 0.47 -6.87
N ALA A 263 9.54 -0.55 -6.33
CA ALA A 263 8.93 -1.52 -5.41
C ALA A 263 8.40 -0.89 -4.11
N TRP A 264 8.98 0.23 -3.69
CA TRP A 264 8.58 0.95 -2.49
C TRP A 264 7.41 1.90 -2.72
N THR A 265 7.16 2.31 -3.96
CA THR A 265 5.96 3.08 -4.32
C THR A 265 4.71 2.21 -4.39
N THR A 266 4.87 0.88 -4.49
CA THR A 266 3.75 -0.07 -4.60
C THR A 266 3.34 -0.70 -3.26
N GLY A 267 4.06 -0.39 -2.18
CA GLY A 267 3.79 -0.93 -0.85
C GLY A 267 2.54 -0.37 -0.17
N ASN A 268 2.23 -0.89 1.02
CA ASN A 268 1.01 -0.57 1.78
C ASN A 268 1.04 0.81 2.48
N SER A 269 2.21 1.46 2.59
CA SER A 269 2.34 2.76 3.23
C SER A 269 2.11 3.89 2.23
N ASP A 270 1.01 4.62 2.39
CA ASP A 270 0.69 5.80 1.57
C ASP A 270 1.72 6.92 1.76
N ASP A 271 2.26 7.10 2.97
CA ASP A 271 3.26 8.12 3.28
C ASP A 271 4.59 7.84 2.56
N LEU A 272 5.09 6.60 2.61
CA LEU A 272 6.30 6.19 1.90
C LEU A 272 6.11 6.27 0.38
N ARG A 273 4.92 5.89 -0.12
CA ARG A 273 4.58 6.03 -1.53
C ARG A 273 4.67 7.50 -1.96
N GLN A 274 4.04 8.40 -1.22
CA GLN A 274 4.04 9.82 -1.56
C GLN A 274 5.45 10.42 -1.51
N LEU A 275 6.24 10.06 -0.49
CA LEU A 275 7.62 10.49 -0.35
C LEU A 275 8.48 10.06 -1.56
N PHE A 276 8.46 8.77 -1.91
CA PHE A 276 9.29 8.26 -3.00
C PHE A 276 8.83 8.70 -4.39
N ILE A 277 7.52 8.95 -4.56
CA ILE A 277 7.01 9.60 -5.76
C ILE A 277 7.52 11.05 -5.86
N ASN A 278 7.54 11.81 -4.76
CA ASN A 278 8.07 13.17 -4.76
C ASN A 278 9.57 13.19 -5.11
N LEU A 279 10.37 12.27 -4.56
CA LEU A 279 11.78 12.12 -4.94
C LEU A 279 11.93 11.74 -6.42
N THR A 280 11.03 10.91 -6.95
CA THR A 280 10.99 10.55 -8.37
C THR A 280 10.72 11.78 -9.23
N VAL A 281 9.74 12.61 -8.89
CA VAL A 281 9.45 13.86 -9.60
C VAL A 281 10.66 14.82 -9.56
N GLU A 282 11.31 14.93 -8.40
CA GLU A 282 12.41 15.86 -8.19
C GLU A 282 13.70 15.47 -8.94
N HIS A 283 14.08 14.19 -8.90
CA HIS A 283 15.39 13.72 -9.38
C HIS A 283 15.35 12.87 -10.66
N ALA A 284 14.17 12.61 -11.23
CA ALA A 284 14.08 11.84 -12.46
C ALA A 284 14.80 12.52 -13.63
N THR A 285 15.35 11.67 -14.48
CA THR A 285 15.85 11.91 -15.83
C THR A 285 15.09 10.99 -16.78
N GLU A 286 15.23 11.16 -18.10
CA GLU A 286 14.57 10.29 -19.09
C GLU A 286 14.90 8.82 -18.85
N LEU A 287 16.18 8.49 -18.75
CA LEU A 287 16.67 7.13 -18.53
C LEU A 287 16.23 6.55 -17.18
N SER A 288 16.20 7.36 -16.12
CA SER A 288 15.80 6.87 -14.80
C SER A 288 14.29 6.71 -14.68
N LEU A 289 13.49 7.56 -15.34
CA LEU A 289 12.04 7.43 -15.40
C LEU A 289 11.63 6.20 -16.22
N GLU A 290 12.26 5.97 -17.37
CA GLU A 290 12.06 4.77 -18.17
C GLU A 290 12.29 3.51 -17.33
N LYS A 291 13.47 3.41 -16.68
CA LYS A 291 13.80 2.27 -15.81
C LYS A 291 12.87 2.14 -14.60
N PHE A 292 12.40 3.25 -14.04
CA PHE A 292 11.41 3.24 -12.97
C PHE A 292 10.08 2.66 -13.44
N LEU A 293 9.55 3.13 -14.57
CA LEU A 293 8.29 2.64 -15.13
C LEU A 293 8.39 1.16 -15.53
N LEU A 294 9.51 0.73 -16.13
CA LEU A 294 9.75 -0.68 -16.45
C LEU A 294 9.77 -1.57 -15.19
N ARG A 295 10.37 -1.11 -14.08
CA ARG A 295 10.35 -1.84 -12.82
C ARG A 295 9.00 -1.78 -12.10
N LEU A 296 8.28 -0.68 -12.29
CA LEU A 296 6.93 -0.52 -11.77
C LEU A 296 5.95 -1.47 -12.47
N ASP A 297 6.15 -1.73 -13.76
CA ASP A 297 5.34 -2.69 -14.52
C ASP A 297 5.49 -4.13 -14.01
N GLN A 298 6.63 -4.45 -13.41
CA GLN A 298 6.91 -5.75 -12.79
C GLN A 298 6.25 -5.94 -11.42
N GLN A 299 5.60 -4.91 -10.86
CA GLN A 299 4.94 -4.98 -9.56
C GLN A 299 3.48 -5.44 -9.68
N GLU A 300 2.93 -5.90 -8.55
CA GLU A 300 1.52 -6.26 -8.44
C GLU A 300 0.60 -5.13 -8.92
N TRP A 301 -0.46 -5.49 -9.64
CA TRP A 301 -1.31 -4.55 -10.36
C TRP A 301 -1.86 -3.42 -9.47
N TRP A 302 -2.31 -3.76 -8.25
CA TRP A 302 -2.88 -2.77 -7.33
C TRP A 302 -1.85 -1.72 -6.92
N GLY A 303 -0.66 -2.16 -6.51
CA GLY A 303 0.40 -1.26 -6.09
C GLY A 303 0.89 -0.38 -7.25
N LYS A 304 1.02 -0.97 -8.45
CA LYS A 304 1.35 -0.26 -9.69
C LYS A 304 0.34 0.85 -10.00
N ASP A 305 -0.96 0.54 -9.95
CA ASP A 305 -2.03 1.51 -10.20
C ASP A 305 -2.02 2.66 -9.18
N GLN A 306 -1.79 2.38 -7.90
CA GLN A 306 -1.67 3.44 -6.88
C GLN A 306 -0.43 4.32 -7.11
N ALA A 307 0.71 3.72 -7.44
CA ALA A 307 1.94 4.46 -7.73
C ALA A 307 1.78 5.37 -8.95
N VAL A 308 1.16 4.88 -10.04
CA VAL A 308 0.85 5.69 -11.23
C VAL A 308 -0.10 6.83 -10.89
N LYS A 309 -1.16 6.58 -10.13
CA LYS A 309 -2.09 7.63 -9.68
C LYS A 309 -1.39 8.71 -8.86
N CYS A 310 -0.51 8.33 -7.95
CA CYS A 310 0.30 9.28 -7.18
C CYS A 310 1.26 10.05 -8.09
N LEU A 311 1.94 9.38 -9.02
CA LEU A 311 2.86 10.01 -9.97
C LEU A 311 2.16 11.05 -10.84
N LEU A 312 0.95 10.75 -11.32
CA LEU A 312 0.14 11.68 -12.12
C LEU A 312 -0.31 12.90 -11.29
N ARG A 313 -0.76 12.69 -10.05
CA ARG A 313 -1.17 13.80 -9.15
C ARG A 313 0.00 14.72 -8.81
N SER A 314 1.19 14.15 -8.63
CA SER A 314 2.41 14.89 -8.31
C SER A 314 3.17 15.35 -9.55
N SER A 315 2.70 15.05 -10.76
CA SER A 315 3.41 15.42 -11.98
C SER A 315 3.42 16.94 -12.16
N ASP A 316 4.61 17.48 -12.41
CA ASP A 316 4.85 18.87 -12.71
C ASP A 316 5.32 19.04 -14.16
N GLY A 317 5.54 20.29 -14.60
CA GLY A 317 6.04 20.56 -15.96
C GLY A 317 7.42 19.95 -16.23
N LYS A 318 8.24 19.71 -15.18
CA LYS A 318 9.55 19.06 -15.32
C LYS A 318 9.37 17.58 -15.67
N LEU A 319 8.55 16.85 -14.92
CA LEU A 319 8.29 15.43 -15.15
C LEU A 319 7.56 15.21 -16.49
N ALA A 320 6.65 16.10 -16.87
CA ALA A 320 5.99 16.06 -18.18
C ALA A 320 7.00 16.15 -19.34
N LYS A 321 7.99 17.06 -19.25
CA LYS A 321 9.08 17.17 -20.25
C LYS A 321 9.95 15.92 -20.30
N ILE A 322 10.24 15.33 -19.15
CA ILE A 322 11.02 14.09 -19.04
C ILE A 322 10.25 12.89 -19.64
N ALA A 323 8.94 12.86 -19.50
CA ALA A 323 8.09 11.78 -20.03
C ALA A 323 7.88 11.87 -21.55
N ARG A 324 8.03 13.06 -22.16
CA ARG A 324 7.70 13.29 -23.58
C ARG A 324 8.46 12.40 -24.58
N PRO A 325 9.76 12.14 -24.44
CA PRO A 325 10.48 11.19 -25.29
C PRO A 325 9.94 9.75 -25.19
N LEU A 326 9.31 9.40 -24.07
CA LEU A 326 8.84 8.04 -23.77
C LEU A 326 7.44 7.73 -24.35
N ILE A 327 6.76 8.71 -24.96
CA ILE A 327 5.45 8.51 -25.61
C ILE A 327 5.51 7.51 -26.77
N ASN A 328 6.68 7.34 -27.41
CA ASN A 328 6.85 6.35 -28.49
C ASN A 328 7.62 5.11 -28.02
N HIS A 329 7.65 4.85 -26.71
CA HIS A 329 8.36 3.72 -26.16
C HIS A 329 7.75 2.38 -26.63
N ARG A 330 8.59 1.34 -26.76
CA ARG A 330 8.17 0.02 -27.25
C ARG A 330 7.28 -0.73 -26.27
N ASP A 331 7.52 -0.51 -24.98
CA ASP A 331 6.72 -1.05 -23.89
C ASP A 331 5.40 -0.27 -23.75
N GLU A 332 4.28 -0.98 -23.76
CA GLU A 332 2.93 -0.40 -23.75
C GLU A 332 2.62 0.34 -22.45
N PHE A 333 3.07 -0.17 -21.31
CA PHE A 333 2.83 0.46 -20.00
C PHE A 333 3.62 1.76 -19.87
N VAL A 334 4.90 1.75 -20.26
CA VAL A 334 5.75 2.95 -20.27
C VAL A 334 5.15 4.00 -21.18
N ARG A 335 4.77 3.63 -22.41
CA ARG A 335 4.15 4.53 -23.38
C ARG A 335 2.87 5.18 -22.84
N THR A 336 1.92 4.38 -22.36
CA THR A 336 0.61 4.87 -21.92
C THR A 336 0.75 5.78 -20.70
N THR A 337 1.65 5.44 -19.77
CA THR A 337 1.91 6.27 -18.58
C THR A 337 2.61 7.58 -18.98
N ALA A 338 3.56 7.53 -19.92
CA ALA A 338 4.25 8.70 -20.43
C ALA A 338 3.30 9.66 -21.16
N GLU A 339 2.35 9.14 -21.95
CA GLU A 339 1.28 9.93 -22.57
C GLU A 339 0.46 10.70 -21.52
N GLN A 340 0.04 10.03 -20.45
CA GLN A 340 -0.72 10.64 -19.36
C GLN A 340 0.09 11.70 -18.58
N LEU A 341 1.38 11.46 -18.38
CA LEU A 341 2.28 12.41 -17.72
C LEU A 341 2.53 13.64 -18.60
N ALA A 342 2.82 13.44 -19.88
CA ALA A 342 3.06 14.54 -20.83
C ALA A 342 1.79 15.40 -21.06
N ALA A 343 0.60 14.81 -20.96
CA ALA A 343 -0.67 15.52 -21.05
C ALA A 343 -0.96 16.50 -19.89
N HIS A 344 -0.06 16.65 -18.90
CA HIS A 344 -0.19 17.65 -17.83
C HIS A 344 0.27 19.07 -18.23
N GLU A 345 0.98 19.24 -19.35
CA GLU A 345 1.57 20.52 -19.75
C GLU A 345 0.96 21.08 -21.06
N TYR A 346 -0.38 21.12 -21.18
CA TYR A 346 -0.98 21.96 -22.23
C TYR A 346 -1.01 23.42 -21.78
N ASP A 347 -0.39 24.30 -22.55
CA ASP A 347 -0.49 25.73 -22.38
C ASP A 347 -1.93 26.18 -22.71
N LEU A 348 -2.67 26.69 -21.72
CA LEU A 348 -4.03 27.22 -21.92
C LEU A 348 -4.05 28.45 -22.87
N SER A 349 -2.88 29.01 -23.20
CA SER A 349 -2.74 30.02 -24.23
C SER A 349 -3.07 29.48 -25.63
N ASP A 350 -2.77 28.20 -25.90
CA ASP A 350 -3.02 27.50 -27.17
C ASP A 350 -4.17 26.48 -27.02
N ILE A 351 -5.40 26.99 -27.12
CA ILE A 351 -6.60 26.15 -27.04
C ILE A 351 -6.79 25.23 -28.25
N GLU A 352 -6.11 25.47 -29.37
CA GLU A 352 -6.21 24.63 -30.56
C GLU A 352 -5.52 23.28 -30.32
N SER A 353 -4.32 23.30 -29.74
CA SER A 353 -3.61 22.08 -29.31
C SER A 353 -4.40 21.25 -28.29
N VAL A 354 -5.07 21.92 -27.33
CA VAL A 354 -5.95 21.24 -26.36
C VAL A 354 -7.17 20.62 -27.04
N ALA A 355 -7.73 21.29 -28.06
CA ALA A 355 -8.87 20.78 -28.81
C ALA A 355 -8.53 19.55 -29.64
N GLU A 356 -7.36 19.51 -30.29
CA GLU A 356 -6.86 18.30 -30.97
C GLU A 356 -6.74 17.13 -29.98
N THR A 357 -6.22 17.39 -28.78
CA THR A 357 -6.10 16.39 -27.71
C THR A 357 -7.46 15.91 -27.20
N ALA A 358 -8.46 16.78 -27.16
CA ALA A 358 -9.82 16.40 -26.77
C ALA A 358 -10.48 15.44 -27.78
N LEU A 359 -9.90 15.24 -28.96
CA LEU A 359 -10.34 14.25 -29.94
C LEU A 359 -9.58 12.92 -29.85
N HIS A 360 -8.64 12.77 -28.91
CA HIS A 360 -7.82 11.58 -28.75
C HIS A 360 -8.64 10.32 -28.43
N GLU A 361 -8.22 9.14 -28.93
CA GLU A 361 -8.92 7.86 -28.73
C GLU A 361 -8.95 7.44 -27.25
N ASN A 362 -7.85 7.64 -26.52
CA ASN A 362 -7.77 7.39 -25.07
C ASN A 362 -8.71 8.31 -24.29
N TRP A 363 -9.72 7.72 -23.64
CA TRP A 363 -10.77 8.43 -22.91
C TRP A 363 -10.23 9.31 -21.76
N GLN A 364 -9.16 8.90 -21.07
CA GLN A 364 -8.62 9.67 -19.94
C GLN A 364 -7.92 10.95 -20.41
N VAL A 365 -7.19 10.85 -21.52
CA VAL A 365 -6.53 12.00 -22.17
C VAL A 365 -7.60 12.96 -22.69
N ARG A 366 -8.63 12.41 -23.34
CA ARG A 366 -9.79 13.15 -23.85
C ARG A 366 -10.55 13.89 -22.74
N GLU A 367 -10.97 13.21 -21.69
CA GLU A 367 -11.74 13.81 -20.59
C GLU A 367 -10.99 14.94 -19.88
N LYS A 368 -9.67 14.77 -19.74
CA LYS A 368 -8.83 15.81 -19.15
C LYS A 368 -8.71 17.03 -20.05
N ALA A 369 -8.51 16.84 -21.36
CA ALA A 369 -8.49 17.93 -22.32
C ALA A 369 -9.84 18.67 -22.38
N ILE A 370 -10.97 17.96 -22.31
CA ILE A 370 -12.32 18.55 -22.19
C ILE A 370 -12.42 19.46 -20.95
N ALA A 371 -11.93 18.99 -19.80
CA ALA A 371 -11.93 19.81 -18.58
C ALA A 371 -11.04 21.06 -18.72
N MET A 372 -9.89 20.95 -19.41
CA MET A 372 -9.02 22.10 -19.68
C MET A 372 -9.68 23.13 -20.62
N LEU A 373 -10.39 22.67 -21.65
CA LEU A 373 -11.21 23.55 -22.51
C LEU A 373 -12.26 24.30 -21.68
N GLY A 374 -12.89 23.62 -20.71
CA GLY A 374 -13.84 24.24 -19.77
C GLY A 374 -13.24 25.36 -18.92
N ARG A 375 -11.99 25.17 -18.45
CA ARG A 375 -11.24 26.15 -17.64
C ARG A 375 -10.58 27.27 -18.44
N SER A 376 -10.56 27.17 -19.76
CA SER A 376 -9.88 28.15 -20.61
C SER A 376 -10.47 29.56 -20.51
N GLY A 377 -11.74 29.69 -20.14
CA GLY A 377 -12.48 30.95 -20.12
C GLY A 377 -12.69 31.57 -21.50
N LYS A 378 -12.32 30.88 -22.59
CA LYS A 378 -12.41 31.37 -23.97
C LYS A 378 -13.72 30.91 -24.62
N ARG A 379 -14.40 31.81 -25.33
CA ARG A 379 -15.71 31.54 -25.95
C ARG A 379 -15.59 30.55 -27.12
N GLU A 380 -14.44 30.55 -27.79
CA GLU A 380 -14.06 29.68 -28.89
C GLU A 380 -14.09 28.19 -28.48
N ALA A 381 -13.81 27.89 -27.21
CA ALA A 381 -13.83 26.54 -26.65
C ALA A 381 -15.20 25.86 -26.77
N LEU A 382 -16.31 26.62 -26.84
CA LEU A 382 -17.63 26.04 -27.09
C LEU A 382 -17.72 25.33 -28.44
N GLY A 383 -17.09 25.87 -29.49
CA GLY A 383 -17.06 25.25 -30.81
C GLY A 383 -16.26 23.95 -30.79
N MET A 384 -15.13 23.95 -30.07
CA MET A 384 -14.27 22.78 -29.88
C MET A 384 -14.99 21.69 -29.08
N LEU A 385 -15.66 22.04 -27.99
CA LEU A 385 -16.46 21.13 -27.17
C LEU A 385 -17.64 20.53 -27.95
N ASN A 386 -18.27 21.31 -28.84
CA ASN A 386 -19.29 20.78 -29.74
C ASN A 386 -18.69 19.78 -30.75
N ASN A 387 -17.50 20.05 -31.30
CA ASN A 387 -16.79 19.13 -32.18
C ASN A 387 -16.45 17.81 -31.47
N VAL A 388 -16.01 17.88 -30.20
CA VAL A 388 -15.74 16.69 -29.37
C VAL A 388 -17.02 15.88 -29.15
N LEU A 389 -18.15 16.53 -28.89
CA LEU A 389 -19.44 15.84 -28.72
C LEU A 389 -19.90 15.14 -30.00
N GLU A 390 -19.63 15.71 -31.18
CA GLU A 390 -19.95 15.11 -32.48
C GLU A 390 -19.10 13.85 -32.75
N HIS A 391 -17.83 13.85 -32.34
CA HIS A 391 -16.93 12.71 -32.52
C HIS A 391 -17.08 11.64 -31.44
N TRP A 392 -17.30 12.04 -30.18
CA TRP A 392 -17.31 11.19 -28.99
C TRP A 392 -18.56 11.44 -28.12
N PRO A 393 -19.76 11.00 -28.56
CA PRO A 393 -21.01 11.23 -27.83
C PRO A 393 -21.01 10.69 -26.39
N GLU A 394 -20.20 9.66 -26.09
CA GLU A 394 -20.06 9.11 -24.75
C GLU A 394 -19.39 10.08 -23.76
N SER A 395 -18.69 11.12 -24.26
CA SER A 395 -18.07 12.16 -23.43
C SER A 395 -19.03 13.31 -23.08
N ALA A 396 -20.32 13.20 -23.44
CA ALA A 396 -21.31 14.28 -23.32
C ALA A 396 -21.44 14.86 -21.90
N THR A 397 -21.36 14.04 -20.85
CA THR A 397 -21.45 14.53 -19.46
C THR A 397 -20.27 15.44 -19.09
N ASN A 398 -19.06 15.09 -19.52
CA ASN A 398 -17.86 15.90 -19.29
C ASN A 398 -17.87 17.17 -20.15
N VAL A 399 -18.36 17.08 -21.38
CA VAL A 399 -18.59 18.25 -22.25
C VAL A 399 -19.59 19.21 -21.60
N LEU A 400 -20.71 18.71 -21.08
CA LEU A 400 -21.72 19.53 -20.39
C LEU A 400 -21.14 20.25 -19.16
N ARG A 401 -20.32 19.58 -18.37
CA ARG A 401 -19.62 20.20 -17.22
C ARG A 401 -18.65 21.29 -17.67
N ALA A 402 -17.87 21.04 -18.72
CA ALA A 402 -16.95 22.04 -19.28
C ALA A 402 -17.72 23.26 -19.84
N VAL A 403 -18.84 23.03 -20.53
CA VAL A 403 -19.75 24.09 -21.01
C VAL A 403 -20.35 24.89 -19.85
N ALA A 404 -20.74 24.22 -18.76
CA ALA A 404 -21.23 24.86 -17.55
C ALA A 404 -20.15 25.70 -16.85
N GLU A 405 -18.90 25.23 -16.85
CA GLU A 405 -17.74 25.93 -16.28
C GLU A 405 -17.38 27.19 -17.07
N LEU A 406 -17.48 27.16 -18.40
CA LEU A 406 -17.30 28.33 -19.27
C LEU A 406 -18.35 29.43 -19.04
N GLY A 407 -19.57 29.06 -18.64
CA GLY A 407 -20.60 30.01 -18.22
C GLY A 407 -21.23 30.86 -19.33
N PHE A 408 -20.91 30.62 -20.60
CA PHE A 408 -21.46 31.40 -21.72
C PHE A 408 -22.84 30.89 -22.16
N SER A 409 -23.82 31.80 -22.28
CA SER A 409 -25.18 31.48 -22.72
C SER A 409 -25.28 30.82 -24.10
N LYS A 410 -24.29 31.01 -24.99
CA LYS A 410 -24.21 30.31 -26.29
C LYS A 410 -24.06 28.78 -26.12
N GLY A 411 -23.57 28.33 -24.96
CA GLY A 411 -23.50 26.92 -24.60
C GLY A 411 -24.86 26.22 -24.51
N LEU A 412 -25.96 26.97 -24.34
CA LEU A 412 -27.32 26.42 -24.32
C LEU A 412 -27.66 25.60 -25.58
N GLU A 413 -27.07 25.92 -26.74
CA GLU A 413 -27.27 25.16 -27.98
C GLU A 413 -26.75 23.72 -27.84
N ILE A 414 -25.54 23.55 -27.30
CA ILE A 414 -24.93 22.25 -27.01
C ILE A 414 -25.79 21.51 -25.98
N THR A 415 -26.19 22.21 -24.93
CA THR A 415 -26.99 21.63 -23.85
C THR A 415 -28.36 21.13 -24.34
N PHE A 416 -29.05 21.88 -25.21
CA PHE A 416 -30.32 21.45 -25.81
C PHE A 416 -30.19 20.31 -26.82
N ASN A 417 -29.00 20.12 -27.41
CA ASN A 417 -28.68 18.96 -28.24
C ASN A 417 -28.46 17.72 -27.35
N CYS A 418 -27.69 17.83 -26.27
CA CYS A 418 -27.55 16.75 -25.28
C CYS A 418 -28.89 16.34 -24.66
N LEU A 419 -29.80 17.29 -24.44
CA LEU A 419 -31.16 17.00 -23.94
C LEU A 419 -32.01 16.15 -24.91
N LYS A 420 -31.62 16.01 -26.19
CA LYS A 420 -32.28 15.12 -27.16
C LYS A 420 -31.76 13.68 -27.11
N MET A 421 -30.64 13.42 -26.44
CA MET A 421 -30.02 12.08 -26.36
C MET A 421 -30.85 11.14 -25.48
N SER A 422 -30.67 9.83 -25.62
CA SER A 422 -31.49 8.79 -24.96
C SER A 422 -31.14 8.58 -23.49
N GLU A 423 -29.95 8.96 -23.04
CA GLU A 423 -29.40 8.63 -21.74
C GLU A 423 -29.88 9.61 -20.65
N ALA A 424 -30.58 9.10 -19.64
CA ALA A 424 -31.12 9.93 -18.55
C ALA A 424 -30.06 10.72 -17.77
N ALA A 425 -28.84 10.19 -17.64
CA ALA A 425 -27.73 10.90 -16.99
C ALA A 425 -27.31 12.15 -17.77
N ILE A 426 -27.22 12.05 -19.10
CA ILE A 426 -26.90 13.17 -19.99
C ILE A 426 -28.03 14.21 -19.95
N GLN A 427 -29.28 13.76 -20.01
CA GLN A 427 -30.45 14.66 -19.95
C GLN A 427 -30.51 15.45 -18.64
N ARG A 428 -30.23 14.81 -17.49
CA ARG A 428 -30.20 15.49 -16.18
C ARG A 428 -29.06 16.50 -16.06
N GLU A 429 -27.86 16.13 -16.50
CA GLU A 429 -26.72 17.05 -16.51
C GLU A 429 -26.98 18.23 -17.46
N ALA A 430 -27.65 17.99 -18.59
CA ALA A 430 -28.08 19.03 -19.50
C ALA A 430 -29.09 19.99 -18.85
N LEU A 431 -30.08 19.49 -18.11
CA LEU A 431 -31.04 20.33 -17.38
C LEU A 431 -30.36 21.22 -16.34
N LYS A 432 -29.43 20.66 -15.55
CA LYS A 432 -28.62 21.44 -14.58
C LYS A 432 -27.73 22.48 -15.27
N THR A 433 -27.16 22.12 -16.43
CA THR A 433 -26.35 23.06 -17.21
C THR A 433 -27.22 24.18 -17.79
N ILE A 434 -28.45 23.88 -18.23
CA ILE A 434 -29.42 24.89 -18.68
C ILE A 434 -29.73 25.87 -17.55
N GLU A 435 -30.03 25.37 -16.36
CA GLU A 435 -30.27 26.20 -15.17
C GLU A 435 -29.14 27.20 -14.95
N ARG A 436 -27.88 26.71 -14.94
CA ARG A 436 -26.69 27.54 -14.70
C ARG A 436 -26.37 28.54 -15.80
N LEU A 437 -26.65 28.21 -17.07
CA LEU A 437 -26.35 29.08 -18.22
C LEU A 437 -27.49 30.04 -18.58
N THR A 438 -28.67 29.83 -17.99
CA THR A 438 -29.84 30.66 -18.27
C THR A 438 -29.62 32.06 -17.70
N THR A 439 -30.07 33.06 -18.45
CA THR A 439 -30.01 34.47 -18.07
C THR A 439 -31.39 35.07 -18.19
N LYS A 440 -31.65 36.20 -17.51
CA LYS A 440 -32.94 36.91 -17.54
C LYS A 440 -33.46 37.16 -18.97
N GLN A 441 -32.57 37.45 -19.92
CA GLN A 441 -32.93 37.71 -21.32
C GLN A 441 -33.54 36.50 -22.04
N HIS A 442 -33.19 35.28 -21.63
CA HIS A 442 -33.57 34.04 -22.32
C HIS A 442 -34.44 33.10 -21.46
N ALA A 443 -34.61 33.40 -20.17
CA ALA A 443 -35.29 32.55 -19.18
C ALA A 443 -36.68 32.07 -19.63
N GLN A 444 -37.53 32.97 -20.14
CA GLN A 444 -38.86 32.60 -20.64
C GLN A 444 -38.79 31.60 -21.80
N LYS A 445 -37.93 31.86 -22.80
CA LYS A 445 -37.79 30.99 -23.98
C LYS A 445 -37.20 29.62 -23.62
N VAL A 446 -36.25 29.60 -22.68
CA VAL A 446 -35.63 28.37 -22.17
C VAL A 446 -36.66 27.53 -21.43
N ARG A 447 -37.39 28.14 -20.49
CA ARG A 447 -38.47 27.49 -19.74
C ARG A 447 -39.53 26.90 -20.68
N ASP A 448 -40.00 27.67 -21.64
CA ASP A 448 -41.01 27.21 -22.62
C ASP A 448 -40.52 26.03 -23.48
N ASN A 449 -39.21 25.98 -23.79
CA ASN A 449 -38.61 24.88 -24.54
C ASN A 449 -38.51 23.60 -23.69
N ILE A 450 -38.18 23.72 -22.40
CA ILE A 450 -38.20 22.58 -21.46
C ILE A 450 -39.63 22.04 -21.33
N ILE A 451 -40.61 22.92 -21.07
CA ILE A 451 -42.03 22.54 -20.92
C ILE A 451 -42.55 21.77 -22.13
N ARG A 452 -42.25 22.23 -23.35
CA ARG A 452 -42.66 21.54 -24.60
C ARG A 452 -42.08 20.13 -24.73
N ARG A 453 -40.97 19.84 -24.05
CA ARG A 453 -40.28 18.55 -24.11
C ARG A 453 -40.66 17.62 -22.96
N LEU A 454 -41.21 18.14 -21.85
CA LEU A 454 -41.65 17.33 -20.69
C LEU A 454 -42.45 16.07 -21.09
N PRO A 455 -43.46 16.12 -21.99
CA PRO A 455 -44.26 14.94 -22.32
C PRO A 455 -43.46 13.81 -23.00
N LYS A 456 -42.27 14.10 -23.52
CA LYS A 456 -41.40 13.14 -24.23
C LYS A 456 -40.21 12.68 -23.37
N MET A 457 -40.05 13.22 -22.15
CA MET A 457 -38.95 12.86 -21.26
C MET A 457 -39.24 11.57 -20.50
N GLN A 458 -38.19 10.84 -20.15
CA GLN A 458 -38.30 9.66 -19.30
C GLN A 458 -38.67 10.07 -17.88
N THR A 459 -39.42 9.22 -17.18
CA THR A 459 -39.91 9.47 -15.81
C THR A 459 -38.79 9.87 -14.83
N VAL A 460 -37.59 9.27 -14.97
CA VAL A 460 -36.42 9.55 -14.11
C VAL A 460 -35.75 10.92 -14.36
N VAL A 461 -36.19 11.66 -15.37
CA VAL A 461 -35.69 12.99 -15.76
C VAL A 461 -36.74 14.08 -15.50
N LEU A 462 -38.03 13.72 -15.47
CA LEU A 462 -39.14 14.63 -15.23
C LEU A 462 -38.98 15.44 -13.95
N ASP A 463 -38.65 14.79 -12.82
CA ASP A 463 -38.47 15.48 -11.54
C ASP A 463 -37.39 16.58 -11.63
N THR A 464 -36.27 16.31 -12.32
CA THR A 464 -35.20 17.30 -12.52
C THR A 464 -35.66 18.42 -13.46
N ALA A 465 -36.45 18.10 -14.48
CA ALA A 465 -36.97 19.08 -15.42
C ALA A 465 -38.01 20.02 -14.77
N GLU A 466 -38.89 19.47 -13.92
CA GLU A 466 -39.87 20.22 -13.12
C GLU A 466 -39.15 21.15 -12.15
N GLN A 467 -38.16 20.65 -11.39
CA GLN A 467 -37.35 21.47 -10.49
C GLN A 467 -36.68 22.66 -11.21
N VAL A 468 -36.10 22.42 -12.39
CA VAL A 468 -35.47 23.49 -13.18
C VAL A 468 -36.53 24.49 -13.69
N VAL A 469 -37.72 24.03 -14.10
CA VAL A 469 -38.81 24.92 -14.53
C VAL A 469 -39.30 25.78 -13.37
N ASP A 470 -39.47 25.21 -12.18
CA ASP A 470 -39.90 25.92 -10.98
C ASP A 470 -38.86 26.93 -10.54
N GLN A 471 -37.58 26.53 -10.52
CA GLN A 471 -36.49 27.42 -10.16
C GLN A 471 -36.32 28.57 -11.16
N LEU A 472 -36.37 28.31 -12.47
CA LEU A 472 -36.36 29.38 -13.48
C LEU A 472 -37.57 30.31 -13.34
N THR A 473 -38.73 29.77 -12.96
CA THR A 473 -39.95 30.56 -12.75
C THR A 473 -39.81 31.49 -11.55
N GLY A 474 -39.32 30.97 -10.41
CA GLY A 474 -39.08 31.74 -9.20
C GLY A 474 -37.94 32.76 -9.34
N GLU A 475 -36.77 32.33 -9.79
CA GLU A 475 -35.56 33.16 -9.88
C GLU A 475 -35.76 34.35 -10.83
N TYR A 476 -36.40 34.13 -11.97
CA TYR A 476 -36.62 35.17 -12.98
C TYR A 476 -38.00 35.83 -12.93
N HIS A 477 -38.81 35.54 -11.89
CA HIS A 477 -40.15 36.10 -11.69
C HIS A 477 -41.04 35.96 -12.93
N LEU A 478 -40.99 34.78 -13.56
CA LEU A 478 -41.78 34.48 -14.75
C LEU A 478 -43.23 34.20 -14.36
N LYS A 479 -44.17 34.39 -15.29
CA LYS A 479 -45.60 34.11 -15.04
C LYS A 479 -45.76 32.68 -14.50
N GLU A 480 -46.40 32.55 -13.33
CA GLU A 480 -46.72 31.26 -12.71
C GLU A 480 -47.56 30.43 -13.68
N LEU A 481 -47.14 29.19 -13.88
CA LEU A 481 -47.91 28.20 -14.60
C LEU A 481 -48.75 27.45 -13.57
N ASP A 482 -50.06 27.41 -13.79
CA ASP A 482 -50.95 26.54 -13.03
C ASP A 482 -50.71 25.10 -13.48
N LEU A 483 -49.68 24.46 -12.91
CA LEU A 483 -49.27 23.09 -13.21
C LEU A 483 -50.12 22.06 -12.43
N ASN A 484 -51.22 22.47 -11.80
CA ASN A 484 -52.22 21.55 -11.26
C ASN A 484 -52.99 20.86 -12.38
N THR A 485 -52.38 19.84 -12.98
CA THR A 485 -53.10 18.84 -13.74
C THR A 485 -52.20 17.63 -13.97
N ARG A 486 -52.17 16.73 -12.98
CA ARG A 486 -51.84 15.31 -13.21
C ARG A 486 -52.72 14.67 -14.32
N GLU A 487 -53.78 15.34 -14.77
CA GLU A 487 -54.63 14.96 -15.91
C GLU A 487 -54.21 15.52 -17.27
N PHE A 488 -53.46 16.64 -17.35
CA PHE A 488 -53.02 17.20 -18.66
C PHE A 488 -51.87 16.36 -19.25
N PHE A 489 -51.11 15.68 -18.40
CA PHE A 489 -49.94 14.88 -18.77
C PHE A 489 -50.24 13.39 -19.01
N ARG A 490 -51.48 12.94 -18.73
CA ARG A 490 -52.00 11.62 -19.12
C ARG A 490 -53.08 11.82 -20.18
N GLY A 491 -52.66 12.01 -21.43
CA GLY A 491 -53.52 12.43 -22.54
C GLY A 491 -54.93 11.85 -22.54
N ASN A 492 -55.92 12.71 -22.32
CA ASN A 492 -57.29 12.60 -22.80
C ASN A 492 -58.02 13.93 -22.56
N VAL A 493 -58.34 14.66 -23.63
CA VAL A 493 -59.47 15.61 -23.63
C VAL A 493 -60.15 15.53 -25.00
N PRO A 494 -61.48 15.44 -25.03
CA PRO A 494 -62.20 16.49 -25.76
C PRO A 494 -63.39 17.07 -24.96
N GLY A 495 -63.49 18.41 -24.99
CA GLY A 495 -64.75 19.13 -25.09
C GLY A 495 -65.38 19.71 -23.81
N SER A 496 -65.82 20.96 -23.95
CA SER A 496 -66.87 21.70 -23.21
C SER A 496 -66.64 22.18 -21.77
N GLU A 497 -66.46 23.51 -21.66
CA GLU A 497 -67.35 24.49 -21.01
C GLU A 497 -67.85 24.33 -19.55
N LEU A 498 -67.76 25.48 -18.84
CA LEU A 498 -68.68 26.02 -17.79
C LEU A 498 -68.65 25.32 -16.40
N THR A 499 -68.78 25.94 -15.22
CA THR A 499 -68.77 27.30 -14.62
C THR A 499 -69.02 27.10 -13.10
N VAL A 500 -68.46 27.97 -12.24
CA VAL A 500 -69.08 28.58 -11.01
C VAL A 500 -69.37 27.59 -9.83
N GLU A 501 -69.06 27.83 -8.55
CA GLU A 501 -69.54 28.91 -7.68
C GLU A 501 -68.81 28.92 -6.31
N LEU A 502 -68.73 30.12 -5.72
CA LEU A 502 -68.23 30.39 -4.36
C LEU A 502 -69.35 30.18 -3.32
N GLY A 503 -69.01 29.57 -2.18
CA GLY A 503 -69.88 29.51 -1.01
C GLY A 503 -69.07 29.51 0.29
N HIS A 504 -69.14 30.64 1.02
CA HIS A 504 -68.81 30.78 2.45
C HIS A 504 -69.77 29.85 3.24
N GLU A 505 -69.51 29.29 4.42
CA GLU A 505 -68.98 29.88 5.66
C GLU A 505 -68.98 28.75 6.73
N ALA A 506 -67.94 28.65 7.57
CA ALA A 506 -68.04 28.19 8.97
C ALA A 506 -66.67 28.27 9.64
N THR A 507 -66.33 29.46 10.09
CA THR A 507 -65.26 29.72 11.06
C THR A 507 -65.56 29.03 12.39
N GLN A 508 -64.76 28.03 12.75
CA GLN A 508 -64.43 27.74 14.14
C GLN A 508 -62.92 27.58 14.27
N LYS A 509 -62.33 28.49 15.04
CA LYS A 509 -60.93 28.51 15.45
C LYS A 509 -60.58 27.17 16.12
N LEU A 510 -59.89 26.31 15.38
CA LEU A 510 -58.82 25.51 15.95
C LEU A 510 -57.52 26.18 15.48
N SER A 511 -56.80 26.65 16.48
CA SER A 511 -55.45 27.20 16.41
C SER A 511 -54.56 26.41 15.45
N GLU A 512 -53.86 27.11 14.55
CA GLU A 512 -52.57 26.65 14.01
C GLU A 512 -51.65 26.37 15.20
N PRO A 513 -51.43 25.08 15.51
CA PRO A 513 -50.20 24.47 15.05
C PRO A 513 -50.46 23.03 14.57
N ASP A 514 -49.89 22.65 13.43
CA ASP A 514 -49.34 21.29 13.19
C ASP A 514 -48.75 21.11 11.78
N LEU A 515 -48.35 22.22 11.12
CA LEU A 515 -47.35 22.21 10.03
C LEU A 515 -45.92 21.94 10.56
N LYS A 516 -45.78 21.15 11.64
CA LYS A 516 -44.53 20.99 12.39
C LYS A 516 -43.90 19.61 12.42
N ASN A 517 -44.46 18.61 11.73
CA ASN A 517 -43.80 17.31 11.58
C ASN A 517 -43.49 16.99 10.12
N ALA A 518 -42.80 17.89 9.42
CA ALA A 518 -42.04 17.50 8.23
C ALA A 518 -40.80 16.74 8.74
N VAL A 519 -40.86 15.42 8.72
CA VAL A 519 -39.73 14.54 9.05
C VAL A 519 -38.58 14.88 8.10
N ARG A 520 -37.49 15.45 8.61
CA ARG A 520 -36.33 15.84 7.80
C ARG A 520 -35.21 14.81 7.85
N ASN A 521 -35.29 13.85 8.78
CA ASN A 521 -34.27 12.83 8.99
C ASN A 521 -34.88 11.49 9.44
N ILE A 522 -34.20 10.39 9.11
CA ILE A 522 -34.58 9.01 9.43
C ILE A 522 -34.79 8.79 10.93
N GLU A 523 -34.10 9.53 11.79
CA GLU A 523 -34.19 9.43 13.25
C GLU A 523 -35.45 10.07 13.85
N GLU A 524 -36.12 10.93 13.08
CA GLU A 524 -37.32 11.64 13.54
C GLU A 524 -38.60 10.82 13.31
N LEU A 525 -38.54 9.76 12.48
CA LEU A 525 -39.66 8.84 12.22
C LEU A 525 -40.04 8.05 13.47
N LYS A 526 -41.29 8.23 13.90
CA LYS A 526 -41.93 7.57 15.05
C LYS A 526 -43.14 6.74 14.62
N GLU A 527 -43.58 5.88 15.52
CA GLU A 527 -44.83 5.14 15.39
C GLU A 527 -46.01 6.10 15.18
N ASN A 528 -46.91 5.72 14.27
CA ASN A 528 -48.04 6.46 13.73
C ASN A 528 -47.72 7.64 12.79
N ASP A 529 -46.45 7.97 12.53
CA ASP A 529 -46.11 8.92 11.48
C ASP A 529 -46.54 8.38 10.10
N ILE A 530 -46.98 9.27 9.21
CA ILE A 530 -47.34 8.91 7.84
C ILE A 530 -46.26 9.46 6.89
N TRP A 531 -45.51 8.56 6.27
CA TRP A 531 -44.51 8.91 5.28
C TRP A 531 -45.08 8.78 3.85
N MET A 532 -44.75 9.75 2.99
CA MET A 532 -45.33 9.88 1.63
C MET A 532 -46.86 9.92 1.56
N GLU A 533 -47.54 10.36 2.62
CA GLU A 533 -49.02 10.41 2.67
C GLU A 533 -49.67 9.04 2.36
N ARG A 534 -48.93 7.95 2.61
CA ARG A 534 -49.35 6.58 2.25
C ARG A 534 -48.92 5.53 3.25
N PHE A 535 -47.70 5.61 3.76
CA PHE A 535 -47.13 4.57 4.61
C PHE A 535 -47.19 5.01 6.07
N ARG A 536 -48.14 4.45 6.81
CA ARG A 536 -48.24 4.64 8.26
C ARG A 536 -47.21 3.76 8.95
N ILE A 537 -46.26 4.37 9.65
CA ILE A 537 -45.24 3.66 10.41
C ILE A 537 -45.89 2.98 11.62
N LEU A 538 -45.78 1.66 11.71
CA LEU A 538 -46.34 0.89 12.83
C LEU A 538 -45.30 0.72 13.94
N ARG A 539 -44.10 0.25 13.61
CA ARG A 539 -43.01 0.08 14.60
C ARG A 539 -41.66 -0.13 13.93
N GLU A 540 -40.59 0.09 14.68
CA GLU A 540 -39.24 -0.33 14.27
C GLU A 540 -39.09 -1.86 14.40
N VAL A 541 -38.53 -2.48 13.37
CA VAL A 541 -38.24 -3.92 13.31
C VAL A 541 -36.76 -4.18 13.59
N GLY A 542 -35.89 -3.24 13.21
CA GLY A 542 -34.48 -3.32 13.53
C GLY A 542 -33.69 -2.10 13.03
N ARG A 543 -32.47 -1.97 13.55
CA ARG A 543 -31.51 -0.93 13.17
C ARG A 543 -30.19 -1.60 12.81
N GLY A 544 -29.61 -1.23 11.67
CA GLY A 544 -28.36 -1.80 11.18
C GLY A 544 -27.39 -0.72 10.69
N ALA A 545 -26.20 -1.14 10.25
CA ALA A 545 -25.16 -0.25 9.74
C ALA A 545 -25.59 0.59 8.51
N MET A 546 -26.67 0.19 7.83
CA MET A 546 -27.15 0.81 6.59
C MET A 546 -28.38 1.69 6.78
N GLY A 547 -28.99 1.67 7.97
CA GLY A 547 -30.16 2.48 8.32
C GLY A 547 -31.18 1.74 9.19
N ARG A 548 -32.45 2.15 9.09
CA ARG A 548 -33.55 1.68 9.94
C ARG A 548 -34.55 0.85 9.14
N VAL A 549 -35.01 -0.25 9.73
CA VAL A 549 -36.03 -1.15 9.16
C VAL A 549 -37.31 -0.97 9.95
N MET A 550 -38.37 -0.50 9.29
CA MET A 550 -39.65 -0.19 9.90
C MET A 550 -40.74 -1.07 9.29
N LEU A 551 -41.65 -1.55 10.12
CA LEU A 551 -42.93 -2.12 9.70
C LEU A 551 -43.89 -0.95 9.43
N ALA A 552 -44.50 -0.93 8.27
CA ALA A 552 -45.47 0.08 7.87
C ALA A 552 -46.73 -0.56 7.31
N GLU A 553 -47.84 0.15 7.40
CA GLU A 553 -49.09 -0.16 6.72
C GLU A 553 -49.24 0.77 5.52
N ASP A 554 -49.48 0.19 4.35
CA ASP A 554 -49.82 0.93 3.13
C ASP A 554 -51.30 1.28 3.15
N GLU A 555 -51.65 2.52 3.47
CA GLU A 555 -53.04 2.96 3.63
C GLU A 555 -53.85 2.92 2.33
N MET A 556 -53.18 2.90 1.16
CA MET A 556 -53.88 2.81 -0.12
C MET A 556 -54.37 1.40 -0.42
N VAL A 557 -53.66 0.38 0.06
CA VAL A 557 -53.95 -1.04 -0.27
C VAL A 557 -54.40 -1.83 0.96
N GLY A 558 -54.14 -1.33 2.17
CA GLY A 558 -54.51 -1.98 3.44
C GLY A 558 -53.61 -3.16 3.81
N GLU A 559 -52.35 -3.16 3.35
CA GLU A 559 -51.39 -4.25 3.59
C GLU A 559 -50.16 -3.79 4.39
N GLN A 560 -49.61 -4.70 5.19
CA GLN A 560 -48.36 -4.46 5.92
C GLN A 560 -47.14 -4.79 5.06
N LEU A 561 -46.13 -3.93 5.15
CA LEU A 561 -44.87 -4.08 4.42
C LEU A 561 -43.68 -3.58 5.25
N ILE A 562 -42.47 -3.91 4.79
CA ILE A 562 -41.24 -3.41 5.40
C ILE A 562 -40.70 -2.23 4.58
N LEU A 563 -40.37 -1.14 5.28
CA LEU A 563 -39.60 -0.01 4.75
C LEU A 563 -38.20 -0.03 5.36
N LYS A 564 -37.20 -0.33 4.54
CA LYS A 564 -35.79 -0.20 4.91
C LYS A 564 -35.27 1.16 4.46
N PHE A 565 -35.21 2.10 5.39
CA PHE A 565 -34.68 3.43 5.18
C PHE A 565 -33.15 3.42 5.24
N MET A 566 -32.50 4.09 4.29
CA MET A 566 -31.05 4.16 4.15
C MET A 566 -30.50 5.43 4.81
N HIS A 567 -29.29 5.36 5.39
CA HIS A 567 -28.61 6.57 5.88
C HIS A 567 -28.32 7.55 4.72
N PRO A 568 -28.54 8.88 4.90
CA PRO A 568 -28.34 9.89 3.85
C PRO A 568 -26.94 9.87 3.24
N GLU A 569 -25.91 9.57 4.05
CA GLU A 569 -24.50 9.48 3.67
C GLU A 569 -24.23 8.43 2.58
N LEU A 570 -25.03 7.35 2.52
CA LEU A 570 -24.91 6.28 1.51
C LEU A 570 -25.48 6.68 0.14
N THR A 571 -26.21 7.80 0.09
CA THR A 571 -26.87 8.32 -1.13
C THR A 571 -26.36 9.71 -1.55
N ALA A 572 -25.36 10.24 -0.82
CA ALA A 572 -24.84 11.59 -1.00
C ALA A 572 -23.95 11.76 -2.25
N ASP A 573 -23.24 10.70 -2.66
CA ASP A 573 -22.43 10.68 -3.87
C ASP A 573 -23.21 10.14 -5.09
N GLY A 574 -23.06 10.79 -6.24
CA GLY A 574 -23.78 10.46 -7.47
C GLY A 574 -23.42 9.09 -8.04
N ALA A 575 -22.14 8.68 -7.95
CA ALA A 575 -21.69 7.38 -8.45
C ALA A 575 -22.16 6.23 -7.54
N SER A 576 -22.08 6.42 -6.22
CA SER A 576 -22.61 5.50 -5.21
C SER A 576 -24.12 5.31 -5.37
N ARG A 577 -24.88 6.41 -5.58
CA ARG A 577 -26.32 6.36 -5.83
C ARG A 577 -26.67 5.61 -7.12
N GLU A 578 -25.91 5.78 -8.20
CA GLU A 578 -26.16 5.08 -9.47
C GLU A 578 -25.84 3.58 -9.39
N ARG A 579 -24.76 3.21 -8.70
CA ARG A 579 -24.43 1.80 -8.40
C ARG A 579 -25.50 1.15 -7.52
N PHE A 580 -25.94 1.87 -6.49
CA PHE A 580 -27.02 1.44 -5.60
C PHE A 580 -28.37 1.24 -6.34
N LEU A 581 -28.77 2.21 -7.17
CA LEU A 581 -29.97 2.10 -8.00
C LEU A 581 -29.91 0.91 -8.96
N ARG A 582 -28.73 0.66 -9.53
CA ARG A 582 -28.47 -0.49 -10.40
C ARG A 582 -28.67 -1.81 -9.66
N GLU A 583 -28.07 -1.96 -8.49
CA GLU A 583 -28.16 -3.18 -7.66
C GLU A 583 -29.61 -3.45 -7.23
N VAL A 584 -30.35 -2.44 -6.75
CA VAL A 584 -31.76 -2.63 -6.38
C VAL A 584 -32.64 -2.95 -7.60
N LYS A 585 -32.36 -2.35 -8.77
CA LYS A 585 -33.07 -2.69 -10.02
C LYS A 585 -32.86 -4.15 -10.42
N TYR A 586 -31.66 -4.69 -10.23
CA TYR A 586 -31.39 -6.11 -10.50
C TYR A 586 -32.04 -7.02 -9.47
N SER A 587 -31.97 -6.69 -8.18
CA SER A 587 -32.62 -7.46 -7.11
C SER A 587 -34.15 -7.54 -7.27
N ARG A 588 -34.80 -6.50 -7.81
CA ARG A 588 -36.25 -6.53 -8.14
C ARG A 588 -36.64 -7.56 -9.20
N LYS A 589 -35.70 -8.01 -10.05
CA LYS A 589 -35.97 -9.04 -11.06
C LYS A 589 -36.06 -10.44 -10.45
N VAL A 590 -35.54 -10.61 -9.23
CA VAL A 590 -35.56 -11.90 -8.54
C VAL A 590 -36.93 -12.09 -7.90
N SER A 591 -37.68 -13.06 -8.40
CA SER A 591 -38.96 -13.47 -7.82
C SER A 591 -38.90 -14.97 -7.52
N HIS A 592 -38.79 -15.31 -6.24
CA HIS A 592 -38.70 -16.70 -5.79
C HIS A 592 -39.34 -16.86 -4.39
N PRO A 593 -40.00 -17.99 -4.07
CA PRO A 593 -40.56 -18.22 -2.73
C PRO A 593 -39.54 -18.11 -1.59
N ASN A 594 -38.27 -18.40 -1.84
CA ASN A 594 -37.17 -18.32 -0.87
C ASN A 594 -36.34 -17.02 -0.94
N VAL A 595 -36.88 -15.97 -1.56
CA VAL A 595 -36.25 -14.64 -1.62
C VAL A 595 -37.28 -13.60 -1.22
N ILE A 596 -36.91 -12.68 -0.32
CA ILE A 596 -37.77 -11.56 0.06
C ILE A 596 -38.02 -10.68 -1.17
N ARG A 597 -39.29 -10.52 -1.52
CA ARG A 597 -39.70 -9.71 -2.65
C ARG A 597 -39.53 -8.22 -2.36
N ILE A 598 -38.76 -7.54 -3.21
CA ILE A 598 -38.65 -6.09 -3.22
C ILE A 598 -39.78 -5.52 -4.09
N HIS A 599 -40.61 -4.63 -3.53
CA HIS A 599 -41.71 -4.01 -4.23
C HIS A 599 -41.24 -2.80 -5.04
N ASP A 600 -40.65 -1.81 -4.36
CA ASP A 600 -40.18 -0.58 -4.99
C ASP A 600 -39.12 0.15 -4.17
N MET A 601 -38.44 1.10 -4.82
CA MET A 601 -37.58 2.07 -4.15
C MET A 601 -38.29 3.42 -4.09
N LEU A 602 -38.28 4.02 -2.90
CA LEU A 602 -39.09 5.17 -2.55
C LEU A 602 -38.18 6.32 -2.11
N PHE A 603 -38.48 7.53 -2.58
CA PHE A 603 -37.72 8.74 -2.26
C PHE A 603 -38.68 9.86 -1.84
N LYS A 604 -38.51 10.41 -0.63
CA LYS A 604 -39.20 11.62 -0.16
C LYS A 604 -38.37 12.27 0.96
N ASP A 605 -38.33 13.60 1.00
CA ASP A 605 -37.67 14.40 2.06
C ASP A 605 -36.18 14.04 2.28
N ASN A 606 -35.43 13.84 1.20
CA ASN A 606 -34.03 13.35 1.21
C ASN A 606 -33.81 11.98 1.88
N LEU A 607 -34.88 11.23 2.16
CA LEU A 607 -34.83 9.85 2.62
C LEU A 607 -35.04 8.90 1.45
N CYS A 608 -34.20 7.87 1.39
CA CYS A 608 -34.35 6.74 0.48
C CYS A 608 -34.82 5.54 1.28
N ALA A 609 -35.91 4.89 0.86
CA ALA A 609 -36.38 3.64 1.45
C ALA A 609 -36.57 2.56 0.38
N ILE A 610 -36.34 1.31 0.76
CA ILE A 610 -36.71 0.14 -0.04
C ILE A 610 -37.94 -0.48 0.59
N SER A 611 -39.03 -0.57 -0.18
CA SER A 611 -40.24 -1.29 0.20
C SER A 611 -40.12 -2.77 -0.19
N MET A 612 -40.44 -3.65 0.75
CA MET A 612 -40.33 -5.10 0.56
C MET A 612 -41.44 -5.82 1.33
N GLU A 613 -41.70 -7.08 0.95
CA GLU A 613 -42.75 -7.86 1.60
C GLU A 613 -42.51 -7.99 3.11
N TYR A 614 -43.58 -7.93 3.90
CA TYR A 614 -43.49 -8.26 5.32
C TYR A 614 -43.58 -9.78 5.50
N PHE A 615 -42.49 -10.36 6.01
CA PHE A 615 -42.40 -11.79 6.31
C PHE A 615 -42.28 -12.00 7.81
N ILE A 616 -43.37 -12.44 8.46
CA ILE A 616 -43.39 -12.75 9.90
C ILE A 616 -42.45 -13.94 10.14
N SER A 617 -41.28 -13.65 10.70
CA SER A 617 -40.16 -14.58 10.73
C SER A 617 -39.11 -14.18 11.77
N ARG A 618 -38.12 -15.06 11.97
CA ARG A 618 -36.95 -14.85 12.81
C ARG A 618 -35.68 -15.07 11.98
N GLY A 619 -34.59 -14.41 12.33
CA GLY A 619 -33.28 -14.65 11.70
C GLY A 619 -32.69 -16.00 12.14
N ILE A 620 -31.91 -16.63 11.25
CA ILE A 620 -31.16 -17.86 11.59
C ILE A 620 -30.12 -17.58 12.69
N ASP A 621 -29.56 -16.36 12.75
CA ASP A 621 -28.63 -15.96 13.81
C ASP A 621 -29.25 -16.03 15.22
N ASP A 622 -30.51 -15.63 15.37
CA ASP A 622 -31.22 -15.75 16.64
C ASP A 622 -31.52 -17.21 17.00
N LEU A 623 -31.90 -18.02 16.02
CA LEU A 623 -32.09 -19.46 16.24
C LEU A 623 -30.79 -20.18 16.60
N LEU A 624 -29.64 -19.78 16.05
CA LEU A 624 -28.33 -20.33 16.40
C LEU A 624 -27.98 -20.04 17.86
N LYS A 625 -28.29 -18.84 18.36
CA LYS A 625 -28.08 -18.48 19.77
C LYS A 625 -28.92 -19.34 20.72
N GLU A 626 -30.14 -19.70 20.31
CA GLU A 626 -31.06 -20.50 21.12
C GLU A 626 -30.79 -22.01 21.04
N LYS A 627 -30.74 -22.57 19.82
CA LYS A 627 -30.65 -24.01 19.58
C LYS A 627 -29.23 -24.56 19.74
N LYS A 628 -28.22 -23.69 19.66
CA LYS A 628 -26.79 -24.02 19.55
C LYS A 628 -26.42 -24.79 18.27
N SER A 629 -27.17 -25.81 17.86
CA SER A 629 -26.96 -26.57 16.62
C SER A 629 -28.27 -27.11 16.05
N PHE A 630 -28.32 -27.26 14.72
CA PHE A 630 -29.47 -27.81 13.99
C PHE A 630 -29.33 -29.33 13.80
N GLN A 631 -30.47 -30.03 13.83
CA GLN A 631 -30.51 -31.43 13.42
C GLN A 631 -30.30 -31.55 11.90
N PRO A 632 -29.66 -32.63 11.39
CA PRO A 632 -29.33 -32.76 9.97
C PRO A 632 -30.51 -32.53 9.02
N LYS A 633 -31.69 -33.06 9.35
CA LYS A 633 -32.90 -32.86 8.53
C LYS A 633 -33.32 -31.40 8.45
N GLU A 634 -33.53 -30.77 9.61
CA GLU A 634 -33.94 -29.36 9.70
C GLU A 634 -32.93 -28.43 9.01
N GLY A 635 -31.63 -28.61 9.30
CA GLY A 635 -30.59 -27.78 8.70
C GLY A 635 -30.48 -27.94 7.19
N LEU A 636 -30.59 -29.18 6.66
CA LEU A 636 -30.60 -29.42 5.22
C LEU A 636 -31.84 -28.84 4.54
N ASP A 637 -33.00 -28.84 5.21
CA ASP A 637 -34.23 -28.20 4.74
C ASP A 637 -34.09 -26.68 4.58
N ILE A 638 -33.39 -26.03 5.51
CA ILE A 638 -33.09 -24.60 5.42
C ILE A 638 -32.06 -24.34 4.33
N LEU A 639 -30.94 -25.08 4.30
CA LEU A 639 -29.87 -24.89 3.31
C LEU A 639 -30.36 -25.11 1.88
N TYR A 640 -31.25 -26.09 1.67
CA TYR A 640 -31.84 -26.34 0.36
C TYR A 640 -32.66 -25.14 -0.12
N GLN A 641 -33.54 -24.61 0.73
CA GLN A 641 -34.37 -23.45 0.42
C GLN A 641 -33.54 -22.20 0.13
N VAL A 642 -32.46 -21.98 0.91
CA VAL A 642 -31.53 -20.87 0.68
C VAL A 642 -30.79 -21.05 -0.64
N ALA A 643 -30.27 -22.24 -0.95
CA ALA A 643 -29.61 -22.54 -2.21
C ALA A 643 -30.57 -22.38 -3.41
N GLU A 644 -31.84 -22.75 -3.28
CA GLU A 644 -32.86 -22.58 -4.31
C GLU A 644 -33.14 -21.08 -4.59
N GLY A 645 -33.30 -20.29 -3.53
CA GLY A 645 -33.43 -18.83 -3.64
C GLY A 645 -32.20 -18.15 -4.27
N MET A 646 -31.00 -18.56 -3.84
CA MET A 646 -29.74 -18.05 -4.38
C MET A 646 -29.51 -18.48 -5.83
N SER A 647 -29.93 -19.68 -6.22
CA SER A 647 -29.92 -20.12 -7.62
C SER A 647 -30.78 -19.21 -8.51
N ALA A 648 -32.00 -18.89 -8.06
CA ALA A 648 -32.88 -17.97 -8.78
C ALA A 648 -32.25 -16.56 -8.92
N ALA A 649 -31.55 -16.07 -7.90
CA ALA A 649 -30.82 -14.81 -7.95
C ALA A 649 -29.63 -14.86 -8.92
N HIS A 650 -28.79 -15.90 -8.84
CA HIS A 650 -27.62 -16.08 -9.70
C HIS A 650 -28.01 -16.19 -11.19
N LYS A 651 -29.14 -16.81 -11.51
CA LYS A 651 -29.71 -16.86 -12.88
C LYS A 651 -30.13 -15.50 -13.43
N GLN A 652 -30.37 -14.52 -12.55
CA GLN A 652 -30.62 -13.12 -12.91
C GLN A 652 -29.36 -12.26 -12.80
N GLU A 653 -28.18 -12.88 -12.71
CA GLU A 653 -26.87 -12.24 -12.55
C GLU A 653 -26.74 -11.41 -11.25
N VAL A 654 -27.57 -11.71 -10.25
CA VAL A 654 -27.54 -11.05 -8.93
C VAL A 654 -26.70 -11.87 -7.96
N ILE A 655 -25.58 -11.32 -7.51
CA ILE A 655 -24.70 -11.93 -6.50
C ILE A 655 -24.98 -11.26 -5.15
N HIS A 656 -25.14 -12.02 -4.07
CA HIS A 656 -25.52 -11.45 -2.78
C HIS A 656 -24.36 -10.68 -2.12
N ARG A 657 -23.15 -11.25 -2.12
CA ARG A 657 -21.92 -10.61 -1.59
C ARG A 657 -21.92 -10.32 -0.07
N ASP A 658 -22.94 -10.64 0.70
CA ASP A 658 -22.92 -10.48 2.17
C ASP A 658 -23.86 -11.52 2.81
N LEU A 659 -23.82 -12.75 2.30
CA LEU A 659 -24.67 -13.81 2.81
C LEU A 659 -24.19 -14.21 4.21
N LYS A 660 -25.07 -14.09 5.20
CA LYS A 660 -24.81 -14.38 6.62
C LYS A 660 -26.11 -14.81 7.32
N PRO A 661 -26.04 -15.42 8.52
CA PRO A 661 -27.23 -15.95 9.19
C PRO A 661 -28.33 -14.90 9.45
N SER A 662 -27.98 -13.64 9.73
CA SER A 662 -28.96 -12.57 9.93
C SER A 662 -29.67 -12.11 8.64
N ASN A 663 -29.19 -12.53 7.47
CA ASN A 663 -29.81 -12.29 6.17
C ASN A 663 -30.65 -13.49 5.69
N ILE A 664 -30.86 -14.50 6.54
CA ILE A 664 -31.74 -15.64 6.27
C ILE A 664 -32.85 -15.62 7.32
N LEU A 665 -34.08 -15.48 6.86
CA LEU A 665 -35.28 -15.41 7.68
C LEU A 665 -36.05 -16.72 7.60
N ILE A 666 -36.61 -17.18 8.72
CA ILE A 666 -37.44 -18.39 8.78
C ILE A 666 -38.70 -18.16 9.62
N ASN A 667 -39.84 -18.66 9.15
CA ASN A 667 -41.09 -18.60 9.89
C ASN A 667 -41.38 -19.91 10.64
N ASP A 668 -42.45 -19.92 11.44
CA ASP A 668 -42.84 -21.09 12.24
C ASP A 668 -43.24 -22.31 11.38
N ALA A 669 -43.53 -22.11 10.10
CA ALA A 669 -43.83 -23.17 9.14
C ALA A 669 -42.57 -23.79 8.50
N GLY A 670 -41.38 -23.27 8.80
CA GLY A 670 -40.10 -23.76 8.25
C GLY A 670 -39.76 -23.21 6.86
N LEU A 671 -40.48 -22.19 6.38
CA LEU A 671 -40.17 -21.51 5.11
C LEU A 671 -39.01 -20.54 5.34
N ALA A 672 -37.88 -20.76 4.65
CA ALA A 672 -36.71 -19.90 4.71
C ALA A 672 -36.67 -18.95 3.51
N LYS A 673 -36.35 -17.68 3.76
CA LYS A 673 -36.19 -16.62 2.75
C LYS A 673 -34.88 -15.85 2.93
N VAL A 674 -34.22 -15.54 1.83
CA VAL A 674 -33.01 -14.69 1.80
C VAL A 674 -33.42 -13.22 1.63
N VAL A 675 -32.76 -12.31 2.36
CA VAL A 675 -32.98 -10.86 2.31
C VAL A 675 -31.66 -10.11 2.06
N ASP A 676 -31.73 -8.81 1.71
CA ASP A 676 -30.57 -7.91 1.64
C ASP A 676 -29.50 -8.21 0.56
N PHE A 677 -29.94 -8.53 -0.66
CA PHE A 677 -29.06 -8.69 -1.83
C PHE A 677 -28.29 -7.41 -2.21
N GLY A 678 -26.95 -7.46 -2.20
CA GLY A 678 -26.04 -6.55 -2.93
C GLY A 678 -26.02 -5.06 -2.53
N ILE A 679 -27.02 -4.59 -1.79
CA ILE A 679 -27.19 -3.20 -1.32
C ILE A 679 -25.98 -2.73 -0.49
N ALA A 680 -25.36 -3.66 0.24
CA ALA A 680 -24.25 -3.40 1.14
C ALA A 680 -22.93 -3.02 0.46
N SER A 681 -22.65 -3.61 -0.70
CA SER A 681 -21.42 -3.37 -1.46
C SER A 681 -21.53 -2.17 -2.41
N ALA A 682 -22.77 -1.76 -2.71
CA ALA A 682 -23.06 -0.64 -3.59
C ALA A 682 -22.82 0.72 -2.92
N SER A 683 -22.84 0.76 -1.58
CA SER A 683 -22.73 1.96 -0.76
C SER A 683 -21.30 2.24 -0.24
N SER A 684 -20.37 1.31 -0.44
CA SER A 684 -18.94 1.53 -0.19
C SER A 684 -18.26 1.97 -1.48
N ASN A 685 -17.53 3.09 -1.45
CA ASN A 685 -16.70 3.64 -2.55
C ASN A 685 -15.55 2.71 -3.01
N THR A 686 -15.60 1.45 -2.63
CA THR A 686 -14.56 0.44 -2.79
C THR A 686 -15.23 -0.91 -3.02
N ASP A 687 -14.89 -1.57 -4.12
CA ASP A 687 -15.15 -3.00 -4.31
C ASP A 687 -14.29 -3.87 -3.35
N SER A 688 -13.39 -3.23 -2.58
CA SER A 688 -12.60 -3.83 -1.50
C SER A 688 -13.30 -3.77 -0.14
N THR A 689 -13.30 -4.91 0.56
CA THR A 689 -13.81 -5.13 1.94
C THR A 689 -13.02 -4.35 3.02
N LEU A 690 -11.87 -3.77 2.68
CA LEU A 690 -11.06 -2.90 3.55
C LEU A 690 -11.31 -1.42 3.26
N THR A 691 -11.51 -0.62 4.31
CA THR A 691 -11.50 0.85 4.22
C THR A 691 -10.09 1.41 4.13
N LYS A 692 -9.99 2.67 3.69
CA LYS A 692 -8.77 3.51 3.71
C LYS A 692 -8.11 3.64 5.09
N THR A 693 -8.79 3.29 6.19
CA THR A 693 -8.28 3.37 7.57
C THR A 693 -7.96 1.99 8.17
N GLY A 694 -7.94 0.92 7.36
CA GLY A 694 -7.69 -0.44 7.84
C GLY A 694 -8.86 -1.04 8.64
N SER A 695 -10.03 -0.41 8.64
CA SER A 695 -11.25 -0.99 9.21
C SER A 695 -11.96 -1.87 8.17
N ILE A 696 -12.39 -3.06 8.60
CA ILE A 696 -13.11 -4.01 7.74
C ILE A 696 -14.56 -3.56 7.65
N ILE A 697 -15.06 -3.34 6.42
CA ILE A 697 -16.50 -3.16 6.18
C ILE A 697 -17.10 -4.56 6.01
N GLY A 698 -17.98 -4.94 6.94
CA GLY A 698 -18.71 -6.22 6.91
C GLY A 698 -18.34 -7.16 8.04
N THR A 699 -18.93 -8.36 8.05
CA THR A 699 -18.62 -9.40 9.04
C THR A 699 -17.57 -10.36 8.44
N PRO A 700 -16.28 -10.27 8.82
CA PRO A 700 -15.20 -11.05 8.19
C PRO A 700 -15.41 -12.57 8.30
N ALA A 701 -16.22 -13.02 9.25
CA ALA A 701 -16.48 -14.43 9.54
C ALA A 701 -17.11 -15.24 8.38
N TYR A 702 -17.76 -14.60 7.41
CA TYR A 702 -18.41 -15.27 6.28
C TYR A 702 -17.77 -14.90 4.93
N LEU A 703 -16.63 -14.21 4.96
CA LEU A 703 -16.00 -13.71 3.74
C LEU A 703 -15.28 -14.84 3.00
N SER A 704 -15.49 -14.93 1.69
CA SER A 704 -14.77 -15.88 0.85
C SER A 704 -13.29 -15.50 0.64
N PRO A 705 -12.37 -16.45 0.47
CA PRO A 705 -10.94 -16.20 0.27
C PRO A 705 -10.61 -15.19 -0.84
N GLU A 706 -11.30 -15.26 -1.97
CA GLU A 706 -11.13 -14.35 -3.10
C GLU A 706 -11.50 -12.90 -2.74
N ARG A 707 -12.52 -12.71 -1.90
CA ARG A 707 -12.95 -11.39 -1.42
C ARG A 707 -12.07 -10.87 -0.29
N ALA A 708 -11.48 -11.75 0.50
CA ALA A 708 -10.41 -11.38 1.44
C ALA A 708 -9.16 -10.88 0.69
N LYS A 709 -8.88 -11.42 -0.51
CA LYS A 709 -7.81 -10.95 -1.42
C LYS A 709 -8.18 -9.71 -2.24
N GLY A 710 -9.41 -9.21 -2.16
CA GLY A 710 -9.89 -8.08 -2.96
C GLY A 710 -10.08 -8.38 -4.45
N LEU A 711 -10.21 -9.67 -4.83
CA LEU A 711 -10.54 -10.09 -6.20
C LEU A 711 -12.04 -9.93 -6.47
N ASP A 712 -12.42 -9.86 -7.75
CA ASP A 712 -13.81 -9.72 -8.16
C ASP A 712 -14.70 -10.85 -7.61
N ALA A 713 -15.82 -10.46 -6.99
CA ALA A 713 -16.78 -11.39 -6.44
C ALA A 713 -17.56 -12.09 -7.56
N HIS A 714 -17.55 -13.43 -7.56
CA HIS A 714 -18.34 -14.26 -8.45
C HIS A 714 -19.36 -15.10 -7.67
N TYR A 715 -20.35 -15.72 -8.31
CA TYR A 715 -21.41 -16.49 -7.61
C TYR A 715 -20.88 -17.55 -6.62
N ARG A 716 -19.65 -18.04 -6.82
CA ARG A 716 -18.96 -18.99 -5.94
C ARG A 716 -18.58 -18.42 -4.56
N CYS A 717 -18.57 -17.10 -4.39
CA CYS A 717 -18.38 -16.48 -3.07
C CYS A 717 -19.59 -16.73 -2.16
N ASP A 718 -20.81 -16.69 -2.72
CA ASP A 718 -22.04 -16.95 -1.97
C ASP A 718 -22.14 -18.45 -1.58
N ILE A 719 -21.60 -19.35 -2.42
CA ILE A 719 -21.50 -20.79 -2.09
C ILE A 719 -20.57 -21.01 -0.89
N TYR A 720 -19.43 -20.32 -0.86
CA TYR A 720 -18.51 -20.38 0.27
C TYR A 720 -19.16 -19.86 1.55
N ALA A 721 -19.81 -18.70 1.48
CA ALA A 721 -20.53 -18.12 2.62
C ALA A 721 -21.63 -19.06 3.14
N LEU A 722 -22.40 -19.69 2.24
CA LEU A 722 -23.39 -20.71 2.62
C LEU A 722 -22.73 -21.93 3.27
N GLY A 723 -21.52 -22.31 2.85
CA GLY A 723 -20.72 -23.36 3.48
C GLY A 723 -20.33 -23.01 4.92
N ILE A 724 -19.88 -21.77 5.17
CA ILE A 724 -19.60 -21.29 6.52
C ILE A 724 -20.86 -21.27 7.39
N ILE A 725 -22.00 -20.84 6.83
CA ILE A 725 -23.29 -20.87 7.53
C ILE A 725 -23.67 -22.31 7.88
N ALA A 726 -23.55 -23.25 6.95
CA ALA A 726 -23.82 -24.66 7.19
C ALA A 726 -22.91 -25.24 8.29
N TYR A 727 -21.62 -24.92 8.26
CA TYR A 727 -20.68 -25.28 9.32
C TYR A 727 -21.19 -24.80 10.68
N CYS A 728 -21.52 -23.51 10.78
CA CYS A 728 -22.03 -22.91 12.01
C CYS A 728 -23.34 -23.54 12.48
N MET A 729 -24.26 -23.86 11.55
CA MET A 729 -25.53 -24.51 11.87
C MET A 729 -25.37 -25.89 12.48
N PHE A 730 -24.46 -26.72 11.98
CA PHE A 730 -24.35 -28.10 12.47
C PHE A 730 -23.32 -28.25 13.60
N VAL A 731 -22.22 -27.50 13.56
CA VAL A 731 -21.16 -27.54 14.59
C VAL A 731 -21.52 -26.66 15.79
N GLY A 732 -22.28 -25.59 15.56
CA GLY A 732 -22.75 -24.66 16.59
C GLY A 732 -21.80 -23.51 16.91
N HIS A 733 -20.67 -23.43 16.22
CA HIS A 733 -19.77 -22.28 16.24
C HIS A 733 -19.11 -22.08 14.88
N LEU A 734 -18.51 -20.92 14.66
CA LEU A 734 -17.77 -20.61 13.43
C LEU A 734 -16.55 -21.54 13.26
N PRO A 735 -16.14 -21.86 12.02
CA PRO A 735 -14.94 -22.64 11.74
C PRO A 735 -13.65 -21.89 12.10
N TYR A 736 -13.66 -20.56 11.99
CA TYR A 736 -12.51 -19.69 12.25
C TYR A 736 -12.82 -18.72 13.41
N LYS A 737 -11.80 -18.42 14.23
CA LYS A 737 -11.93 -17.61 15.45
C LYS A 737 -10.75 -16.64 15.60
N GLY A 738 -10.97 -15.54 16.31
CA GLY A 738 -9.93 -14.54 16.61
C GLY A 738 -10.32 -13.13 16.18
N GLU A 739 -9.35 -12.22 16.18
CA GLU A 739 -9.53 -10.86 15.68
C GLU A 739 -9.90 -10.85 14.18
N PRO A 740 -10.61 -9.83 13.68
CA PRO A 740 -11.05 -9.73 12.29
C PRO A 740 -9.98 -10.08 11.23
N MET A 741 -8.75 -9.58 11.38
CA MET A 741 -7.65 -9.91 10.48
C MET A 741 -7.19 -11.37 10.57
N ALA A 742 -7.17 -11.95 11.78
CA ALA A 742 -6.80 -13.34 11.96
C ALA A 742 -7.83 -14.30 11.34
N ILE A 743 -9.11 -13.94 11.39
CA ILE A 743 -10.18 -14.68 10.70
C ILE A 743 -9.98 -14.63 9.18
N LEU A 744 -9.63 -13.47 8.61
CA LEU A 744 -9.33 -13.34 7.18
C LEU A 744 -8.16 -14.24 6.75
N PHE A 745 -7.06 -14.28 7.51
CA PHE A 745 -5.94 -15.17 7.20
C PHE A 745 -6.34 -16.66 7.25
N GLN A 746 -7.15 -17.07 8.24
CA GLN A 746 -7.63 -18.45 8.32
C GLN A 746 -8.53 -18.84 7.13
N HIS A 747 -9.35 -17.92 6.61
CA HIS A 747 -10.08 -18.16 5.36
C HIS A 747 -9.13 -18.41 4.18
N LEU A 748 -8.01 -17.68 4.11
CA LEU A 748 -6.99 -17.87 3.06
C LEU A 748 -6.23 -19.19 3.19
N GLU A 749 -5.98 -19.65 4.42
CA GLU A 749 -5.28 -20.90 4.70
C GLU A 749 -6.18 -22.14 4.49
N GLY A 750 -7.48 -22.05 4.76
CA GLY A 750 -8.41 -23.17 4.58
C GLY A 750 -8.30 -24.28 5.62
N ASN A 751 -7.72 -24.01 6.78
CA ASN A 751 -7.46 -24.97 7.85
C ASN A 751 -8.63 -25.18 8.82
N ALA A 752 -9.87 -25.10 8.33
CA ALA A 752 -11.04 -25.37 9.18
C ALA A 752 -11.03 -26.84 9.63
N ILE A 753 -11.28 -27.08 10.92
CA ILE A 753 -11.52 -28.44 11.43
C ILE A 753 -12.72 -29.01 10.69
N GLU A 754 -12.68 -30.28 10.30
CA GLU A 754 -13.80 -30.88 9.58
C GLU A 754 -15.07 -30.95 10.48
N PRO A 755 -16.28 -30.71 9.96
CA PRO A 755 -17.50 -30.77 10.77
C PRO A 755 -17.66 -32.08 11.56
N HIS A 756 -17.40 -33.23 10.93
CA HIS A 756 -17.48 -34.53 11.61
C HIS A 756 -16.44 -34.69 12.73
N GLU A 757 -15.24 -34.12 12.55
CA GLU A 757 -14.19 -34.13 13.57
C GLU A 757 -14.56 -33.20 14.74
N ALA A 758 -15.09 -32.02 14.45
CA ALA A 758 -15.55 -31.06 15.46
C ALA A 758 -16.75 -31.59 16.26
N ASN A 759 -17.64 -32.34 15.61
CA ASN A 759 -18.80 -32.96 16.23
C ASN A 759 -19.13 -34.31 15.55
N GLY A 760 -18.74 -35.42 16.19
CA GLY A 760 -18.94 -36.77 15.66
C GLY A 760 -20.40 -37.19 15.43
N SER A 761 -21.38 -36.43 15.92
CA SER A 761 -22.80 -36.66 15.61
C SER A 761 -23.21 -36.18 14.22
N ILE A 762 -22.40 -35.34 13.57
CA ILE A 762 -22.63 -34.86 12.20
C ILE A 762 -22.28 -35.99 11.22
N PRO A 763 -23.18 -36.44 10.34
CA PRO A 763 -22.87 -37.50 9.39
C PRO A 763 -21.74 -37.12 8.42
N ILE A 764 -20.85 -38.07 8.09
CA ILE A 764 -19.69 -37.86 7.22
C ILE A 764 -20.08 -37.23 5.87
N LYS A 765 -21.19 -37.67 5.26
CA LYS A 765 -21.65 -37.11 3.98
C LYS A 765 -22.11 -35.66 4.06
N LEU A 766 -22.61 -35.23 5.21
CA LEU A 766 -22.90 -33.82 5.46
C LEU A 766 -21.61 -33.02 5.67
N SER A 767 -20.63 -33.58 6.38
CA SER A 767 -19.29 -32.99 6.54
C SER A 767 -18.60 -32.77 5.18
N GLU A 768 -18.61 -33.78 4.29
CA GLU A 768 -18.04 -33.70 2.94
C GLU A 768 -18.69 -32.59 2.09
N LEU A 769 -20.02 -32.44 2.17
CA LEU A 769 -20.74 -31.37 1.47
C LEU A 769 -20.27 -29.99 1.93
N ILE A 770 -20.23 -29.77 3.25
CA ILE A 770 -19.82 -28.48 3.85
C ILE A 770 -18.37 -28.13 3.46
N GLN A 771 -17.46 -29.10 3.55
CA GLN A 771 -16.06 -28.92 3.16
C GLN A 771 -15.90 -28.56 1.68
N LYS A 772 -16.64 -29.22 0.78
CA LYS A 772 -16.63 -28.89 -0.65
C LYS A 772 -17.13 -27.47 -0.91
N MET A 773 -18.14 -27.00 -0.18
CA MET A 773 -18.61 -25.62 -0.30
C MET A 773 -17.55 -24.62 0.20
N MET A 774 -16.77 -25.00 1.22
CA MET A 774 -15.72 -24.19 1.85
C MET A 774 -14.31 -24.35 1.25
N ALA A 775 -14.15 -24.99 0.09
CA ALA A 775 -12.82 -25.15 -0.52
C ALA A 775 -12.15 -23.78 -0.78
N VAL A 776 -10.84 -23.64 -0.54
CA VAL A 776 -10.15 -22.33 -0.67
C VAL A 776 -10.13 -21.87 -2.12
N ASP A 777 -9.68 -22.73 -3.04
CA ASP A 777 -9.77 -22.45 -4.47
C ASP A 777 -11.23 -22.56 -4.93
N ALA A 778 -11.74 -21.50 -5.55
CA ALA A 778 -13.09 -21.46 -6.07
C ALA A 778 -13.35 -22.54 -7.14
N LYS A 779 -12.32 -23.03 -7.84
CA LYS A 779 -12.44 -24.10 -8.84
C LYS A 779 -12.73 -25.47 -8.21
N ASP A 780 -12.30 -25.67 -6.97
CA ASP A 780 -12.50 -26.93 -6.24
C ASP A 780 -13.83 -26.96 -5.49
N ARG A 781 -14.54 -25.82 -5.44
CA ARG A 781 -15.87 -25.72 -4.84
C ARG A 781 -16.93 -26.39 -5.72
N ILE A 782 -18.10 -26.59 -5.14
CA ILE A 782 -19.33 -26.79 -5.92
C ILE A 782 -19.52 -25.55 -6.82
N GLN A 783 -19.79 -25.77 -8.11
CA GLN A 783 -19.70 -24.71 -9.10
C GLN A 783 -20.96 -23.86 -9.19
N THR A 784 -22.16 -24.40 -8.89
CA THR A 784 -23.41 -23.62 -8.94
C THR A 784 -24.32 -23.91 -7.74
N MET A 785 -25.24 -23.00 -7.42
CA MET A 785 -26.26 -23.25 -6.38
C MET A 785 -27.23 -24.39 -6.76
N ASP A 786 -27.47 -24.64 -8.06
CA ASP A 786 -28.23 -25.80 -8.52
C ASP A 786 -27.50 -27.12 -8.17
N ASP A 787 -26.16 -27.15 -8.32
CA ASP A 787 -25.35 -28.29 -7.91
C ASP A 787 -25.35 -28.47 -6.39
N VAL A 788 -25.38 -27.38 -5.62
CA VAL A 788 -25.55 -27.42 -4.15
C VAL A 788 -26.88 -28.08 -3.80
N CYS A 789 -27.98 -27.67 -4.44
CA CYS A 789 -29.30 -28.31 -4.26
C CYS A 789 -29.27 -29.80 -4.59
N ALA A 790 -28.61 -30.19 -5.69
CA ALA A 790 -28.48 -31.58 -6.09
C ALA A 790 -27.69 -32.41 -5.06
N GLU A 791 -26.59 -31.88 -4.54
CA GLU A 791 -25.77 -32.58 -3.56
C GLU A 791 -26.45 -32.63 -2.17
N ILE A 792 -27.20 -31.61 -1.76
CA ILE A 792 -28.06 -31.67 -0.56
C ILE A 792 -29.06 -32.83 -0.67
N ASN A 793 -29.72 -32.97 -1.83
CA ASN A 793 -30.65 -34.08 -2.05
C ASN A 793 -29.96 -35.45 -2.07
N ASN A 794 -28.73 -35.53 -2.58
CA ASN A 794 -27.90 -36.74 -2.51
C ASN A 794 -27.59 -37.11 -1.05
N VAL A 795 -27.22 -36.13 -0.22
CA VAL A 795 -27.00 -36.31 1.21
C VAL A 795 -28.28 -36.77 1.91
N ARG A 796 -29.43 -36.12 1.68
CA ARG A 796 -30.73 -36.54 2.24
C ARG A 796 -31.05 -38.00 1.92
N LYS A 797 -30.89 -38.43 0.66
CA LYS A 797 -31.11 -39.83 0.24
C LYS A 797 -30.21 -40.81 0.99
N LYS A 798 -28.92 -40.47 1.16
CA LYS A 798 -27.95 -41.31 1.91
C LYS A 798 -28.28 -41.38 3.39
N LEU A 799 -28.80 -40.30 3.96
CA LEU A 799 -29.22 -40.20 5.35
C LEU A 799 -30.65 -40.72 5.61
N LYS A 800 -31.42 -41.02 4.55
CA LYS A 800 -32.81 -41.51 4.60
C LYS A 800 -33.77 -40.57 5.34
N ILE A 801 -33.66 -39.26 5.12
CA ILE A 801 -34.42 -38.19 5.82
C ILE A 801 -35.30 -37.36 4.91
#